data_AF-A0A2G6BVU6-F1
#
_entry.id   AF-A0A2G6BVU6-F1
#
_cell.length_a   1.000
_cell.length_b   1.000
_cell.length_c   1.000
_cell.angle_alpha   90.00
_cell.angle_beta   90.00
_cell.angle_gamma   90.00
#
_symmetry.space_group_name_H-M   'P 1'
#
loop_
_entity.id
_entity.type
_entity.pdbx_description
1 polymer ?
#
loop_
_entity_poly.entity_id
_entity_poly.type
_entity_poly.pdbx_seq_one_letter_code
_entity_poly.pdbx_strand_id
1 'polypeptide(L)'
;MRNEKIYLQRIQRFTEMLKEKRYYNSEELQISFIYDENEPIPFEKALKSEFKPLKLNEEWGKLWGCSWFKMKGKIPENWRGKKAAALINVSGEACVWINGVPDQGLTNKVHWDHGTGKNYYPLFDKANGNEEVNLLLEGGANGLFGSGQNDYRIVQAELVCVNDKIVELYYDFRVLHDLAENSEENTPRRNKIIRGLNDAVNAWHDGEGIEESLKFTKKLLLSQANNSDLTVYSIGHAHIDLAWLWPIRETKRKAGRTFSTALKLMDEYPEYKFGSSQPQMYQWVKENYPEIFNKIKEKVKENRWECQGAMWCEPDMNLAGGESLARQCLYGKKFFKDEFDVEIKNLWLPDVFGYSAALPQILKKSDVDVFMTQKISWNETNKFPYHTFMWQGIDGTEILTHFLPTNDYNLANNPGQLIKSQKRYAQNDVSDEFLNLYGIGDGGGGPSRMHVELGLRQQNLEGVPKFKFSLAQDFFDKLAEIPKERLPRWVGELYLELHRGTYTTQALMKKHNRYLEQYLRDAEFLSVLTGKNPKEELDKIWKDTLLNQFHDILPGSSINRVYKEANELSRQNLKKLANIEKNLIAEKFGLDESSNIFLVYNSNSRDRKIILKLPYPDGSYTVETNEEKQLRFADNGFLEAELNIPANNYLTFTITETDENGDKQNLPSKNNVLENDLIRAELNEKGEIISVYDKECKRETLAGPANKLLVWEDKPNNWGAWDINHFYRETRPWEPELISQELTHLSDLTAEITQKFKVLNSSVTQKISIEKDSKEIRIYNEVDWKEEHKMLRVQAKPDIFADTASFEIQYGTIQRKTHENTTWNSAKFEVCAHRFADLSRPDYGFALLNDCKYGHYVKGNTLDLCLLRSPKDTDKEADLHKHDFTFSYYPHKGSLNESDTLHKAHNLNSKIRTFRVKKRSSENSLFKIEDDSVKIETVKWSEDKKSVIIRLYETCGACKTVSVHIDKRFKSVGEVNILEREIKNQNFVFAEQKLTFDCSPFEIKTFKLEL
;
A
#
# COMPACT_ATOMS: atom_id res chain seq x y z
N MET A 1 -2.96 -7.45 -50.25
CA MET A 1 -3.82 -8.40 -51.01
C MET A 1 -5.02 -7.66 -51.62
N ARG A 2 -5.57 -8.04 -52.80
CA ARG A 2 -6.86 -7.43 -53.25
C ARG A 2 -7.98 -7.83 -52.28
N ASN A 3 -8.86 -6.91 -51.88
CA ASN A 3 -10.02 -7.14 -51.00
C ASN A 3 -9.70 -7.68 -49.59
N GLU A 4 -8.53 -7.35 -49.05
CA GLU A 4 -8.06 -7.84 -47.75
C GLU A 4 -9.07 -7.67 -46.60
N LYS A 5 -9.70 -6.49 -46.50
CA LYS A 5 -10.71 -6.19 -45.48
C LYS A 5 -11.90 -7.17 -45.51
N ILE A 6 -12.30 -7.63 -46.70
CA ILE A 6 -13.40 -8.59 -46.86
C ILE A 6 -12.99 -9.96 -46.31
N TYR A 7 -11.74 -10.37 -46.56
CA TYR A 7 -11.21 -11.64 -46.03
C TYR A 7 -11.10 -11.61 -44.51
N LEU A 8 -10.57 -10.54 -43.92
CA LEU A 8 -10.49 -10.38 -42.46
C LEU A 8 -11.89 -10.46 -41.82
N GLN A 9 -12.88 -9.74 -42.36
CA GLN A 9 -14.27 -9.82 -41.89
C GLN A 9 -14.89 -11.22 -42.02
N ARG A 10 -14.51 -11.99 -43.05
CA ARG A 10 -14.95 -13.39 -43.20
C ARG A 10 -14.30 -14.28 -42.14
N ILE A 11 -13.00 -14.13 -41.92
CA ILE A 11 -12.23 -14.86 -40.91
C ILE A 11 -12.78 -14.58 -39.52
N GLN A 12 -13.00 -13.31 -39.16
CA GLN A 12 -13.57 -12.93 -37.88
C GLN A 12 -14.93 -13.59 -37.61
N ARG A 13 -15.85 -13.55 -38.59
CA ARG A 13 -17.16 -14.22 -38.50
C ARG A 13 -17.01 -15.74 -38.30
N PHE A 14 -16.05 -16.35 -38.98
CA PHE A 14 -15.78 -17.77 -38.81
C PHE A 14 -15.21 -18.08 -37.43
N THR A 15 -14.31 -17.26 -36.89
CA THR A 15 -13.78 -17.41 -35.53
C THR A 15 -14.88 -17.35 -34.47
N GLU A 16 -15.84 -16.42 -34.60
CA GLU A 16 -17.01 -16.37 -33.69
C GLU A 16 -17.93 -17.59 -33.87
N MET A 17 -18.14 -18.06 -35.09
CA MET A 17 -18.89 -19.31 -35.31
C MET A 17 -18.19 -20.53 -34.66
N LEU A 18 -16.86 -20.63 -34.77
CA LEU A 18 -16.10 -21.70 -34.11
C LEU A 18 -16.27 -21.62 -32.60
N LYS A 19 -16.22 -20.42 -32.01
CA LYS A 19 -16.41 -20.18 -30.57
C LYS A 19 -17.70 -20.80 -30.05
N GLU A 20 -18.80 -20.64 -30.78
CA GLU A 20 -20.11 -21.21 -30.45
C GLU A 20 -20.14 -22.72 -30.65
N LYS A 21 -19.57 -23.22 -31.77
CA LYS A 21 -19.58 -24.65 -32.13
C LYS A 21 -18.63 -25.55 -31.32
N ARG A 22 -17.80 -24.99 -30.42
CA ARG A 22 -16.96 -25.79 -29.50
C ARG A 22 -17.78 -26.72 -28.62
N TYR A 23 -19.01 -26.30 -28.32
CA TYR A 23 -19.95 -27.05 -27.50
C TYR A 23 -21.15 -27.45 -28.36
N TYR A 24 -21.64 -28.67 -28.17
CA TYR A 24 -22.79 -29.22 -28.89
C TYR A 24 -23.50 -30.23 -28.01
N ASN A 25 -24.76 -30.53 -28.32
CA ASN A 25 -25.67 -31.31 -27.46
C ASN A 25 -25.77 -30.72 -26.04
N SER A 26 -26.88 -30.10 -25.70
CA SER A 26 -27.09 -29.52 -24.36
C SER A 26 -28.17 -30.28 -23.59
N GLU A 27 -27.95 -30.44 -22.28
CA GLU A 27 -28.95 -30.90 -21.31
C GLU A 27 -28.97 -29.95 -20.11
N GLU A 28 -30.15 -29.43 -19.75
CA GLU A 28 -30.30 -28.49 -18.62
C GLU A 28 -30.07 -29.19 -17.27
N LEU A 29 -29.37 -28.51 -16.36
CA LEU A 29 -29.18 -28.96 -14.99
C LEU A 29 -30.34 -28.53 -14.09
N GLN A 30 -30.79 -29.42 -13.22
CA GLN A 30 -31.71 -29.08 -12.14
C GLN A 30 -30.97 -28.29 -11.07
N ILE A 31 -31.43 -27.07 -10.77
CA ILE A 31 -30.77 -26.17 -9.83
C ILE A 31 -31.59 -26.10 -8.53
N SER A 32 -30.87 -26.13 -7.42
CA SER A 32 -31.41 -25.76 -6.11
C SER A 32 -30.36 -24.98 -5.34
N PHE A 33 -30.78 -24.13 -4.40
CA PHE A 33 -29.86 -23.22 -3.71
C PHE A 33 -30.27 -22.91 -2.27
N ILE A 34 -29.31 -22.41 -1.51
CA ILE A 34 -29.51 -21.71 -0.24
C ILE A 34 -28.85 -20.35 -0.33
N TYR A 35 -29.33 -19.38 0.45
CA TYR A 35 -28.87 -18.00 0.36
C TYR A 35 -28.80 -17.35 1.73
N ASP A 36 -27.75 -16.56 1.94
CA ASP A 36 -27.56 -15.65 3.06
C ASP A 36 -27.25 -14.27 2.48
N GLU A 37 -27.97 -13.25 2.94
CA GLU A 37 -27.84 -11.90 2.41
C GLU A 37 -26.56 -11.18 2.83
N ASN A 38 -25.93 -11.59 3.94
CA ASN A 38 -24.91 -10.79 4.59
C ASN A 38 -23.55 -11.47 4.61
N GLU A 39 -23.49 -12.76 4.91
CA GLU A 39 -22.24 -13.45 5.22
C GLU A 39 -22.10 -14.81 4.51
N PRO A 40 -20.87 -15.24 4.18
CA PRO A 40 -20.63 -16.55 3.58
C PRO A 40 -21.17 -17.68 4.44
N ILE A 41 -21.87 -18.63 3.82
CA ILE A 41 -22.39 -19.82 4.50
C ILE A 41 -21.25 -20.86 4.59
N PRO A 42 -20.83 -21.29 5.79
CA PRO A 42 -19.79 -22.32 5.92
C PRO A 42 -20.20 -23.63 5.24
N PHE A 43 -19.24 -24.33 4.62
CA PHE A 43 -19.47 -25.58 3.89
C PHE A 43 -20.26 -26.62 4.70
N GLU A 44 -19.87 -26.86 5.95
CA GLU A 44 -20.56 -27.81 6.85
C GLU A 44 -22.03 -27.45 7.14
N LYS A 45 -22.33 -26.15 7.21
CA LYS A 45 -23.70 -25.65 7.37
C LYS A 45 -24.48 -25.84 6.07
N ALA A 46 -23.84 -25.58 4.93
CA ALA A 46 -24.46 -25.77 3.62
C ALA A 46 -24.89 -27.23 3.41
N LEU A 47 -24.04 -28.22 3.72
CA LEU A 47 -24.39 -29.64 3.55
C LEU A 47 -25.65 -30.08 4.32
N LYS A 48 -25.87 -29.50 5.50
CA LYS A 48 -27.00 -29.81 6.39
C LYS A 48 -28.25 -28.97 6.09
N SER A 49 -28.15 -27.99 5.21
CA SER A 49 -29.24 -27.07 4.90
C SER A 49 -30.17 -27.66 3.82
N GLU A 50 -31.43 -27.23 3.86
CA GLU A 50 -32.43 -27.55 2.85
C GLU A 50 -32.29 -26.61 1.64
N PHE A 51 -32.06 -27.17 0.45
CA PHE A 51 -31.91 -26.40 -0.78
C PHE A 51 -33.25 -26.23 -1.46
N LYS A 52 -33.59 -24.99 -1.83
CA LYS A 52 -34.84 -24.65 -2.52
C LYS A 52 -34.64 -24.72 -4.04
N PRO A 53 -35.61 -25.24 -4.82
CA PRO A 53 -35.54 -25.22 -6.28
C PRO A 53 -35.37 -23.81 -6.84
N LEU A 54 -34.66 -23.69 -7.97
CA LEU A 54 -34.43 -22.44 -8.69
C LEU A 54 -34.43 -22.71 -10.20
N LYS A 55 -34.99 -21.80 -11.00
CA LYS A 55 -35.03 -21.94 -12.46
C LYS A 55 -34.02 -21.03 -13.17
N LEU A 56 -33.73 -21.34 -14.43
CA LEU A 56 -33.00 -20.43 -15.31
C LEU A 56 -33.70 -19.06 -15.39
N ASN A 57 -32.89 -18.01 -15.42
CA ASN A 57 -33.25 -16.59 -15.38
C ASN A 57 -33.98 -16.13 -14.11
N GLU A 58 -34.18 -16.99 -13.11
CA GLU A 58 -34.70 -16.61 -11.80
C GLU A 58 -33.62 -15.92 -10.97
N GLU A 59 -34.03 -14.94 -10.17
CA GLU A 59 -33.14 -14.19 -9.27
C GLU A 59 -32.85 -15.02 -8.01
N TRP A 60 -31.59 -15.09 -7.62
CA TRP A 60 -31.15 -15.85 -6.46
C TRP A 60 -30.55 -14.98 -5.35
N GLY A 61 -30.15 -13.74 -5.62
CA GLY A 61 -29.47 -12.92 -4.62
C GLY A 61 -29.30 -11.46 -5.00
N LYS A 62 -28.91 -10.68 -3.99
CA LYS A 62 -28.59 -9.24 -4.07
C LYS A 62 -27.11 -9.03 -3.77
N LEU A 63 -26.60 -7.85 -4.14
CA LEU A 63 -25.20 -7.48 -3.94
C LEU A 63 -24.67 -7.85 -2.53
N TRP A 64 -23.55 -8.56 -2.48
CA TRP A 64 -22.87 -9.12 -1.30
C TRP A 64 -23.48 -10.37 -0.66
N GLY A 65 -24.65 -10.80 -1.12
CA GLY A 65 -25.25 -12.06 -0.74
C GLY A 65 -24.40 -13.26 -1.17
N CYS A 66 -24.48 -14.33 -0.39
CA CYS A 66 -23.71 -15.54 -0.56
C CYS A 66 -24.65 -16.74 -0.71
N SER A 67 -24.31 -17.67 -1.60
CA SER A 67 -25.16 -18.82 -1.88
C SER A 67 -24.35 -20.11 -1.95
N TRP A 68 -25.03 -21.23 -1.74
CA TRP A 68 -24.59 -22.51 -2.28
C TRP A 68 -25.62 -23.02 -3.27
N PHE A 69 -25.16 -23.51 -4.42
CA PHE A 69 -25.97 -24.16 -5.43
C PHE A 69 -25.67 -25.65 -5.49
N LYS A 70 -26.72 -26.47 -5.58
CA LYS A 70 -26.65 -27.87 -6.01
C LYS A 70 -27.22 -27.97 -7.41
N MET A 71 -26.40 -28.38 -8.36
CA MET A 71 -26.78 -28.58 -9.76
C MET A 71 -26.69 -30.07 -10.09
N LYS A 72 -27.82 -30.65 -10.49
CA LYS A 72 -27.96 -32.09 -10.75
C LYS A 72 -28.36 -32.36 -12.20
N GLY A 73 -27.77 -33.39 -12.79
CA GLY A 73 -28.12 -33.85 -14.13
C GLY A 73 -27.62 -35.26 -14.37
N LYS A 74 -27.82 -35.73 -15.59
CA LYS A 74 -27.38 -37.06 -16.01
C LYS A 74 -26.81 -36.97 -17.43
N ILE A 75 -25.65 -37.59 -17.66
CA ILE A 75 -25.08 -37.68 -19.00
C ILE A 75 -25.97 -38.62 -19.84
N PRO A 76 -26.52 -38.17 -20.98
CA PRO A 76 -27.31 -39.03 -21.86
C PRO A 76 -26.53 -40.23 -22.39
N GLU A 77 -27.20 -41.36 -22.59
CA GLU A 77 -26.56 -42.59 -23.12
C GLU A 77 -25.92 -42.38 -24.50
N ASN A 78 -26.52 -41.55 -25.36
CA ASN A 78 -25.98 -41.20 -26.67
C ASN A 78 -24.75 -40.26 -26.61
N TRP A 79 -24.26 -39.91 -25.41
CA TRP A 79 -23.00 -39.21 -25.20
C TRP A 79 -21.84 -40.14 -24.86
N ARG A 80 -22.08 -41.46 -24.76
CA ARG A 80 -21.03 -42.46 -24.54
C ARG A 80 -19.84 -42.26 -25.51
N GLY A 81 -18.64 -42.22 -24.96
CA GLY A 81 -17.38 -42.00 -25.67
C GLY A 81 -17.05 -40.55 -26.02
N LYS A 82 -17.94 -39.59 -25.74
CA LYS A 82 -17.71 -38.16 -25.98
C LYS A 82 -17.14 -37.49 -24.73
N LYS A 83 -16.41 -36.38 -24.94
CA LYS A 83 -15.98 -35.49 -23.87
C LYS A 83 -17.16 -34.63 -23.41
N ALA A 84 -17.35 -34.51 -22.10
CA ALA A 84 -18.48 -33.80 -21.49
C ALA A 84 -18.01 -32.78 -20.45
N ALA A 85 -18.76 -31.68 -20.35
CA ALA A 85 -18.49 -30.56 -19.46
C ALA A 85 -19.79 -29.90 -18.99
N ALA A 86 -19.69 -28.99 -18.03
CA ALA A 86 -20.78 -28.09 -17.63
C ALA A 86 -20.46 -26.64 -18.01
N LEU A 87 -21.47 -25.92 -18.52
CA LEU A 87 -21.44 -24.47 -18.71
C LEU A 87 -22.35 -23.81 -17.66
N ILE A 88 -21.76 -22.97 -16.82
CA ILE A 88 -22.44 -22.40 -15.65
C ILE A 88 -22.17 -20.90 -15.58
N ASN A 89 -23.24 -20.12 -15.52
CA ASN A 89 -23.21 -18.68 -15.32
C ASN A 89 -24.29 -18.28 -14.30
N VAL A 90 -23.85 -17.90 -13.10
CA VAL A 90 -24.73 -17.45 -12.01
C VAL A 90 -24.90 -15.93 -11.97
N SER A 91 -24.46 -15.21 -13.01
CA SER A 91 -24.43 -13.73 -13.08
C SER A 91 -23.60 -13.09 -11.95
N GLY A 92 -22.75 -13.87 -11.29
CA GLY A 92 -21.82 -13.43 -10.25
C GLY A 92 -20.60 -14.36 -10.26
N GLU A 93 -19.80 -14.25 -9.21
CA GLU A 93 -18.67 -15.15 -8.99
C GLU A 93 -19.14 -16.48 -8.39
N ALA A 94 -18.55 -17.58 -8.81
CA ALA A 94 -18.80 -18.88 -8.21
C ALA A 94 -17.52 -19.70 -8.10
N CYS A 95 -17.57 -20.77 -7.30
CA CYS A 95 -16.52 -21.78 -7.23
C CYS A 95 -17.17 -23.16 -7.14
N VAL A 96 -16.74 -24.10 -7.96
CA VAL A 96 -17.09 -25.52 -7.81
C VAL A 96 -16.30 -26.10 -6.64
N TRP A 97 -16.94 -26.94 -5.83
CA TRP A 97 -16.34 -27.63 -4.70
C TRP A 97 -16.45 -29.15 -4.84
N ILE A 98 -15.38 -29.85 -4.49
CA ILE A 98 -15.34 -31.32 -4.42
C ILE A 98 -14.88 -31.71 -3.03
N ASN A 99 -15.66 -32.57 -2.34
CA ASN A 99 -15.31 -33.12 -1.03
C ASN A 99 -14.87 -32.07 0.02
N GLY A 100 -15.48 -30.88 0.01
CA GLY A 100 -15.14 -29.81 0.97
C GLY A 100 -13.96 -28.94 0.57
N VAL A 101 -13.48 -29.05 -0.67
CA VAL A 101 -12.34 -28.28 -1.18
C VAL A 101 -12.74 -27.50 -2.43
N PRO A 102 -12.39 -26.20 -2.54
CA PRO A 102 -12.52 -25.45 -3.79
C PRO A 102 -11.76 -26.14 -4.93
N ASP A 103 -12.40 -26.37 -6.08
CA ASP A 103 -11.79 -27.05 -7.23
C ASP A 103 -11.55 -26.10 -8.42
N GLN A 104 -12.55 -25.28 -8.77
CA GLN A 104 -12.39 -24.31 -9.85
C GLN A 104 -13.33 -23.11 -9.66
N GLY A 105 -12.76 -21.90 -9.68
CA GLY A 105 -13.50 -20.66 -9.82
C GLY A 105 -14.18 -20.50 -11.19
N LEU A 106 -15.33 -19.83 -11.18
CA LEU A 106 -16.12 -19.41 -12.33
C LEU A 106 -16.34 -17.89 -12.23
N THR A 107 -15.82 -17.17 -13.23
CA THR A 107 -15.78 -15.71 -13.32
C THR A 107 -16.33 -15.34 -14.69
N ASN A 108 -17.65 -15.11 -14.77
CA ASN A 108 -18.38 -15.14 -16.04
C ASN A 108 -18.30 -13.85 -16.85
N LYS A 109 -18.00 -12.71 -16.21
CA LYS A 109 -17.94 -11.39 -16.83
C LYS A 109 -16.70 -10.63 -16.38
N VAL A 110 -15.92 -10.16 -17.35
CA VAL A 110 -14.80 -9.23 -17.13
C VAL A 110 -15.08 -7.98 -17.98
N HIS A 111 -15.00 -6.77 -17.42
CA HIS A 111 -15.50 -5.57 -18.12
C HIS A 111 -14.64 -5.17 -19.34
N TRP A 112 -13.39 -5.60 -19.37
CA TRP A 112 -12.44 -5.48 -20.49
C TRP A 112 -12.26 -6.80 -21.25
N ASP A 113 -13.19 -7.74 -21.10
CA ASP A 113 -12.97 -9.11 -21.51
C ASP A 113 -12.72 -9.26 -23.02
N HIS A 114 -11.54 -9.75 -23.38
CA HIS A 114 -11.26 -10.30 -24.71
C HIS A 114 -11.89 -11.71 -24.90
N GLY A 115 -12.85 -12.15 -24.08
CA GLY A 115 -13.44 -13.51 -24.12
C GLY A 115 -12.70 -14.57 -23.28
N THR A 116 -12.03 -14.12 -22.22
CA THR A 116 -11.30 -14.84 -21.16
C THR A 116 -12.18 -15.31 -20.00
N GLY A 117 -13.46 -14.91 -19.94
CA GLY A 117 -14.41 -15.34 -18.90
C GLY A 117 -14.48 -16.87 -18.71
N LYS A 118 -14.79 -17.29 -17.48
CA LYS A 118 -14.75 -18.69 -17.01
C LYS A 118 -16.15 -19.17 -16.63
N ASN A 119 -16.85 -19.77 -17.59
CA ASN A 119 -18.12 -20.47 -17.36
C ASN A 119 -18.01 -21.99 -17.56
N TYR A 120 -16.86 -22.49 -18.00
CA TYR A 120 -16.63 -23.89 -18.35
C TYR A 120 -16.04 -24.70 -17.19
N TYR A 121 -16.63 -25.86 -16.90
CA TYR A 121 -16.12 -26.83 -15.94
C TYR A 121 -16.02 -28.24 -16.58
N PRO A 122 -14.82 -28.85 -16.66
CA PRO A 122 -14.67 -30.18 -17.26
C PRO A 122 -15.24 -31.27 -16.33
N LEU A 123 -15.89 -32.28 -16.92
CA LEU A 123 -16.47 -33.42 -16.18
C LEU A 123 -15.80 -34.75 -16.55
N PHE A 124 -15.84 -35.10 -17.83
CA PHE A 124 -15.36 -36.41 -18.31
C PHE A 124 -14.64 -36.25 -19.65
N ASP A 125 -13.43 -36.80 -19.78
CA ASP A 125 -12.74 -36.88 -21.08
C ASP A 125 -13.42 -37.85 -22.04
N LYS A 126 -13.98 -38.93 -21.48
CA LYS A 126 -14.83 -39.90 -22.18
C LYS A 126 -15.96 -40.32 -21.27
N ALA A 127 -17.18 -39.85 -21.55
CA ALA A 127 -18.36 -40.25 -20.83
C ALA A 127 -18.68 -41.74 -21.06
N ASN A 128 -19.10 -42.44 -20.01
CA ASN A 128 -19.67 -43.78 -20.11
C ASN A 128 -21.15 -43.75 -20.49
N GLY A 129 -21.83 -42.61 -20.40
CA GLY A 129 -23.27 -42.52 -20.60
C GLY A 129 -24.03 -42.99 -19.35
N ASN A 130 -25.14 -42.33 -19.07
CA ASN A 130 -25.94 -42.47 -17.87
C ASN A 130 -25.27 -42.09 -16.53
N GLU A 131 -24.08 -41.51 -16.55
CA GLU A 131 -23.40 -41.00 -15.35
C GLU A 131 -24.22 -39.89 -14.68
N GLU A 132 -24.37 -39.96 -13.37
CA GLU A 132 -24.99 -38.88 -12.59
C GLU A 132 -23.99 -37.76 -12.36
N VAL A 133 -24.43 -36.52 -12.61
CA VAL A 133 -23.65 -35.31 -12.34
C VAL A 133 -24.28 -34.59 -11.16
N ASN A 134 -23.50 -34.40 -10.09
CA ASN A 134 -23.89 -33.67 -8.90
C ASN A 134 -22.82 -32.64 -8.57
N LEU A 135 -23.06 -31.38 -8.95
CA LEU A 135 -22.14 -30.27 -8.69
C LEU A 135 -22.61 -29.46 -7.48
N LEU A 136 -21.67 -29.12 -6.61
CA LEU A 136 -21.87 -28.19 -5.51
C LEU A 136 -21.04 -26.94 -5.78
N LEU A 137 -21.68 -25.77 -5.77
CA LEU A 137 -21.03 -24.50 -6.05
C LEU A 137 -21.27 -23.51 -4.94
N GLU A 138 -20.21 -22.82 -4.53
CA GLU A 138 -20.30 -21.64 -3.69
C GLU A 138 -20.45 -20.41 -4.57
N GLY A 139 -21.45 -19.57 -4.33
CA GLY A 139 -21.74 -18.35 -5.08
C GLY A 139 -21.54 -17.07 -4.28
N GLY A 140 -21.06 -16.03 -4.95
CA GLY A 140 -21.00 -14.66 -4.46
C GLY A 140 -21.79 -13.73 -5.37
N ALA A 141 -22.73 -12.99 -4.80
CA ALA A 141 -23.53 -12.00 -5.52
C ALA A 141 -22.72 -10.71 -5.66
N ASN A 142 -21.67 -10.81 -6.46
CA ASN A 142 -20.73 -9.76 -6.80
C ASN A 142 -20.09 -10.10 -8.15
N GLY A 143 -19.72 -9.08 -8.91
CA GLY A 143 -18.83 -9.24 -10.06
C GLY A 143 -17.37 -9.34 -9.62
N LEU A 144 -16.47 -9.48 -10.61
CA LEU A 144 -15.03 -9.43 -10.37
C LEU A 144 -14.61 -8.17 -9.59
N PHE A 145 -15.21 -7.02 -9.91
CA PHE A 145 -14.98 -5.71 -9.29
C PHE A 145 -15.98 -5.34 -8.18
N GLY A 146 -16.61 -6.33 -7.56
CA GLY A 146 -17.60 -6.06 -6.52
C GLY A 146 -18.97 -5.70 -7.09
N SER A 147 -19.29 -4.41 -7.19
CA SER A 147 -20.62 -3.95 -7.60
C SER A 147 -20.68 -3.53 -9.08
N GLY A 148 -21.87 -3.70 -9.69
CA GLY A 148 -22.09 -3.43 -11.12
C GLY A 148 -23.47 -3.82 -11.63
N GLN A 149 -24.24 -4.53 -10.81
CA GLN A 149 -25.65 -4.87 -11.01
C GLN A 149 -26.30 -5.16 -9.64
N ASN A 150 -27.62 -5.02 -9.56
CA ASN A 150 -28.38 -5.22 -8.31
C ASN A 150 -29.08 -6.58 -8.23
N ASP A 151 -29.32 -7.23 -9.38
CA ASP A 151 -30.03 -8.51 -9.48
C ASP A 151 -29.07 -9.59 -9.97
N TYR A 152 -29.01 -10.72 -9.27
CA TYR A 152 -28.17 -11.87 -9.63
C TYR A 152 -29.05 -13.06 -10.00
N ARG A 153 -28.85 -13.62 -11.20
CA ARG A 153 -29.71 -14.64 -11.83
C ARG A 153 -28.91 -15.83 -12.34
N ILE A 154 -29.52 -17.01 -12.44
CA ILE A 154 -28.89 -18.12 -13.17
C ILE A 154 -29.08 -17.92 -14.67
N VAL A 155 -28.03 -17.50 -15.36
CA VAL A 155 -28.05 -17.24 -16.80
C VAL A 155 -27.81 -18.54 -17.59
N GLN A 156 -26.97 -19.44 -17.08
CA GLN A 156 -26.61 -20.69 -17.74
C GLN A 156 -26.34 -21.78 -16.71
N ALA A 157 -26.85 -22.99 -16.94
CA ALA A 157 -26.55 -24.18 -16.16
C ALA A 157 -26.91 -25.42 -16.98
N GLU A 158 -25.96 -25.91 -17.78
CA GLU A 158 -26.19 -27.00 -18.71
C GLU A 158 -24.97 -27.92 -18.83
N LEU A 159 -25.22 -29.19 -19.13
CA LEU A 159 -24.22 -30.15 -19.56
C LEU A 159 -24.06 -30.02 -21.07
N VAL A 160 -22.83 -30.16 -21.57
CA VAL A 160 -22.51 -30.09 -23.01
C VAL A 160 -21.51 -31.15 -23.42
N CYS A 161 -21.57 -31.61 -24.68
CA CYS A 161 -20.43 -32.28 -25.32
C CYS A 161 -19.41 -31.25 -25.82
N VAL A 162 -18.13 -31.61 -25.78
CA VAL A 162 -17.02 -30.76 -26.23
C VAL A 162 -16.39 -31.33 -27.50
N ASN A 163 -16.18 -30.49 -28.51
CA ASN A 163 -15.47 -30.87 -29.73
C ASN A 163 -14.02 -30.34 -29.69
N ASP A 164 -13.08 -31.18 -29.24
CA ASP A 164 -11.67 -30.79 -29.08
C ASP A 164 -11.03 -30.27 -30.38
N LYS A 165 -11.42 -30.79 -31.55
CA LYS A 165 -10.87 -30.32 -32.83
C LYS A 165 -11.36 -28.93 -33.20
N ILE A 166 -12.62 -28.60 -32.88
CA ILE A 166 -13.15 -27.23 -33.06
C ILE A 166 -12.54 -26.28 -32.03
N VAL A 167 -12.28 -26.74 -30.80
CA VAL A 167 -11.56 -25.96 -29.78
C VAL A 167 -10.14 -25.63 -30.27
N GLU A 168 -9.41 -26.61 -30.78
CA GLU A 168 -8.08 -26.43 -31.37
C GLU A 168 -8.12 -25.41 -32.52
N LEU A 169 -9.04 -25.60 -33.47
CA LEU A 169 -9.21 -24.72 -34.62
C LEU A 169 -9.59 -23.29 -34.21
N TYR A 170 -10.41 -23.12 -33.18
CA TYR A 170 -10.77 -21.81 -32.64
C TYR A 170 -9.53 -21.05 -32.13
N TYR A 171 -8.68 -21.70 -31.34
CA TYR A 171 -7.47 -21.03 -30.81
C TYR A 171 -6.45 -20.74 -31.91
N ASP A 172 -6.30 -21.64 -32.89
CA ASP A 172 -5.48 -21.41 -34.08
C ASP A 172 -5.93 -20.16 -34.85
N PHE A 173 -7.23 -20.09 -35.16
CA PHE A 173 -7.83 -18.93 -35.82
C PHE A 173 -7.64 -17.66 -35.01
N ARG A 174 -7.79 -17.74 -33.68
CA ARG A 174 -7.67 -16.58 -32.81
C ARG A 174 -6.27 -15.98 -32.81
N VAL A 175 -5.22 -16.81 -32.67
CA VAL A 175 -3.82 -16.35 -32.75
C VAL A 175 -3.51 -15.78 -34.13
N LEU A 176 -3.82 -16.53 -35.18
CA LEU A 176 -3.45 -16.15 -36.55
C LEU A 176 -4.25 -14.93 -37.03
N HIS A 177 -5.51 -14.79 -36.64
CA HIS A 177 -6.33 -13.62 -36.98
C HIS A 177 -5.78 -12.37 -36.29
N ASP A 178 -5.54 -12.40 -34.97
CA ASP A 178 -4.99 -11.25 -34.25
C ASP A 178 -3.58 -10.87 -34.74
N LEU A 179 -2.74 -11.87 -35.02
CA LEU A 179 -1.44 -11.66 -35.67
C LEU A 179 -1.61 -11.01 -37.04
N ALA A 180 -2.54 -11.49 -37.87
CA ALA A 180 -2.79 -10.90 -39.17
C ALA A 180 -3.25 -9.45 -39.04
N GLU A 181 -4.15 -9.11 -38.11
CA GLU A 181 -4.64 -7.74 -37.91
C GLU A 181 -3.54 -6.78 -37.44
N ASN A 182 -2.62 -7.24 -36.60
CA ASN A 182 -1.56 -6.41 -36.00
C ASN A 182 -0.21 -6.48 -36.75
N SER A 183 -0.09 -7.30 -37.80
CA SER A 183 1.09 -7.35 -38.67
C SER A 183 1.16 -6.14 -39.61
N GLU A 184 2.36 -5.74 -40.00
CA GLU A 184 2.55 -4.69 -41.00
C GLU A 184 1.88 -5.03 -42.33
N GLU A 185 1.19 -4.03 -42.89
CA GLU A 185 0.48 -4.15 -44.15
C GLU A 185 1.44 -4.51 -45.29
N ASN A 186 0.92 -5.18 -46.32
CA ASN A 186 1.66 -5.57 -47.52
C ASN A 186 2.87 -6.49 -47.29
N THR A 187 3.05 -7.07 -46.11
CA THR A 187 4.09 -8.08 -45.86
C THR A 187 3.68 -9.46 -46.43
N PRO A 188 4.65 -10.27 -46.93
CA PRO A 188 4.36 -11.64 -47.38
C PRO A 188 3.74 -12.52 -46.29
N ARG A 189 4.21 -12.38 -45.05
CA ARG A 189 3.70 -13.15 -43.90
C ARG A 189 2.22 -12.88 -43.64
N ARG A 190 1.82 -11.60 -43.51
CA ARG A 190 0.42 -11.21 -43.34
C ARG A 190 -0.47 -11.75 -44.46
N ASN A 191 -0.05 -11.57 -45.72
CA ASN A 191 -0.80 -12.07 -46.88
C ASN A 191 -0.97 -13.60 -46.85
N LYS A 192 0.08 -14.35 -46.48
CA LYS A 192 0.03 -15.82 -46.34
C LYS A 192 -0.92 -16.25 -45.23
N ILE A 193 -0.92 -15.57 -44.08
CA ILE A 193 -1.84 -15.86 -42.98
C ILE A 193 -3.28 -15.64 -43.42
N ILE A 194 -3.61 -14.47 -43.97
CA ILE A 194 -4.97 -14.14 -44.42
C ILE A 194 -5.45 -15.15 -45.46
N ARG A 195 -4.59 -15.49 -46.43
CA ARG A 195 -4.94 -16.48 -47.46
C ARG A 195 -5.15 -17.87 -46.86
N GLY A 196 -4.24 -18.34 -46.01
CA GLY A 196 -4.32 -19.67 -45.41
C GLY A 196 -5.50 -19.82 -44.45
N LEU A 197 -5.83 -18.78 -43.68
CA LEU A 197 -7.07 -18.75 -42.89
C LEU A 197 -8.30 -18.79 -43.78
N ASN A 198 -8.32 -18.02 -44.87
CA ASN A 198 -9.43 -18.10 -45.83
C ASN A 198 -9.54 -19.49 -46.49
N ASP A 199 -8.43 -20.16 -46.78
CA ASP A 199 -8.43 -21.53 -47.31
C ASP A 199 -8.93 -22.53 -46.26
N ALA A 200 -8.62 -22.34 -44.97
CA ALA A 200 -9.24 -23.09 -43.89
C ALA A 200 -10.76 -22.86 -43.82
N VAL A 201 -11.23 -21.61 -43.95
CA VAL A 201 -12.68 -21.32 -44.04
C VAL A 201 -13.32 -21.96 -45.28
N ASN A 202 -12.60 -22.05 -46.41
CA ASN A 202 -13.12 -22.71 -47.61
C ASN A 202 -13.28 -24.22 -47.44
N ALA A 203 -12.40 -24.85 -46.65
CA ALA A 203 -12.47 -26.29 -46.38
C ALA A 203 -13.64 -26.66 -45.45
N TRP A 204 -14.22 -25.68 -44.76
CA TRP A 204 -15.37 -25.90 -43.88
C TRP A 204 -16.67 -26.07 -44.66
N HIS A 205 -17.33 -27.21 -44.46
CA HIS A 205 -18.64 -27.51 -45.04
C HIS A 205 -19.61 -27.96 -43.94
N ASP A 206 -20.24 -27.00 -43.26
CA ASP A 206 -21.26 -27.23 -42.22
C ASP A 206 -20.86 -28.19 -41.09
N GLY A 207 -19.57 -28.19 -40.71
CA GLY A 207 -19.01 -29.06 -39.67
C GLY A 207 -18.15 -30.20 -40.21
N GLU A 208 -18.15 -30.42 -41.53
CA GLU A 208 -17.17 -31.26 -42.21
C GLU A 208 -15.92 -30.46 -42.57
N GLY A 209 -14.81 -31.16 -42.85
CA GLY A 209 -13.55 -30.53 -43.26
C GLY A 209 -12.70 -29.92 -42.13
N ILE A 210 -13.01 -30.22 -40.87
CA ILE A 210 -12.26 -29.73 -39.69
C ILE A 210 -10.77 -30.11 -39.77
N GLU A 211 -10.48 -31.36 -40.13
CA GLU A 211 -9.09 -31.84 -40.29
C GLU A 211 -8.32 -31.06 -41.34
N GLU A 212 -8.96 -30.76 -42.47
CA GLU A 212 -8.32 -30.01 -43.54
C GLU A 212 -8.10 -28.54 -43.14
N SER A 213 -9.08 -27.96 -42.43
CA SER A 213 -8.96 -26.62 -41.83
C SER A 213 -7.77 -26.54 -40.87
N LEU A 214 -7.61 -27.55 -40.00
CA LEU A 214 -6.48 -27.67 -39.07
C LEU A 214 -5.13 -27.81 -39.78
N LYS A 215 -5.06 -28.53 -40.90
CA LYS A 215 -3.82 -28.61 -41.68
C LYS A 215 -3.37 -27.25 -42.18
N PHE A 216 -4.30 -26.42 -42.66
CA PHE A 216 -3.98 -25.06 -43.11
C PHE A 216 -3.47 -24.19 -41.96
N THR A 217 -4.13 -24.20 -40.80
CA THR A 217 -3.70 -23.39 -39.65
C THR A 217 -2.38 -23.87 -39.06
N LYS A 218 -2.18 -25.19 -38.89
CA LYS A 218 -0.92 -25.78 -38.42
C LYS A 218 0.26 -25.41 -39.29
N LYS A 219 0.08 -25.44 -40.63
CA LYS A 219 1.13 -25.01 -41.56
C LYS A 219 1.54 -23.55 -41.35
N LEU A 220 0.59 -22.66 -41.04
CA LEU A 220 0.89 -21.26 -40.73
C LEU A 220 1.61 -21.11 -39.39
N LEU A 221 1.21 -21.88 -38.37
CA LEU A 221 1.82 -21.84 -37.02
C LEU A 221 3.25 -22.38 -36.98
N LEU A 222 3.62 -23.30 -37.89
CA LEU A 222 4.98 -23.85 -37.98
C LEU A 222 6.05 -22.88 -38.50
N SER A 223 5.67 -21.68 -38.94
CA SER A 223 6.64 -20.68 -39.41
C SER A 223 7.35 -20.04 -38.22
N GLN A 224 8.68 -20.12 -38.18
CA GLN A 224 9.49 -19.74 -37.02
C GLN A 224 9.66 -18.23 -36.86
N ALA A 225 9.76 -17.76 -35.61
CA ALA A 225 10.08 -16.37 -35.30
C ALA A 225 11.43 -15.95 -35.89
N ASN A 226 11.61 -14.65 -36.16
CA ASN A 226 12.90 -14.18 -36.65
C ASN A 226 13.96 -14.31 -35.56
N ASN A 227 15.22 -14.44 -35.95
CA ASN A 227 16.32 -14.51 -34.99
C ASN A 227 16.42 -13.24 -34.13
N SER A 228 16.10 -12.08 -34.72
CA SER A 228 16.10 -10.76 -34.06
C SER A 228 14.84 -10.47 -33.23
N ASP A 229 13.83 -11.35 -33.24
CA ASP A 229 12.68 -11.18 -32.36
C ASP A 229 13.07 -11.51 -30.91
N LEU A 230 12.60 -10.67 -29.99
CA LEU A 230 12.84 -10.79 -28.55
C LEU A 230 12.15 -12.04 -27.98
N THR A 231 12.59 -12.46 -26.79
CA THR A 231 11.93 -13.51 -26.00
C THR A 231 11.13 -12.93 -24.85
N VAL A 232 9.86 -13.30 -24.77
CA VAL A 232 8.94 -12.89 -23.70
C VAL A 232 8.90 -13.95 -22.61
N TYR A 233 9.45 -13.64 -21.45
CA TYR A 233 9.31 -14.46 -20.24
C TYR A 233 7.94 -14.21 -19.66
N SER A 234 7.07 -15.20 -19.72
CA SER A 234 5.66 -15.06 -19.41
C SER A 234 5.29 -15.94 -18.23
N ILE A 235 4.68 -15.31 -17.22
CA ILE A 235 4.18 -16.00 -16.04
C ILE A 235 2.70 -15.69 -15.83
N GLY A 236 1.93 -16.72 -15.48
CA GLY A 236 0.55 -16.56 -15.07
C GLY A 236 0.47 -15.76 -13.78
N HIS A 237 -0.34 -14.72 -13.76
CA HIS A 237 -0.48 -13.82 -12.64
C HIS A 237 -1.95 -13.59 -12.30
N ALA A 238 -2.24 -13.42 -11.02
CA ALA A 238 -3.53 -12.95 -10.55
C ALA A 238 -3.28 -11.92 -9.46
N HIS A 239 -3.28 -10.65 -9.85
CA HIS A 239 -3.33 -9.58 -8.86
C HIS A 239 -4.69 -9.65 -8.14
N ILE A 240 -4.67 -9.68 -6.81
CA ILE A 240 -5.87 -9.73 -5.99
C ILE A 240 -5.74 -8.66 -4.92
N ASP A 241 -6.59 -7.65 -4.99
CA ASP A 241 -6.61 -6.64 -3.94
C ASP A 241 -7.11 -7.24 -2.62
N LEU A 242 -6.36 -6.98 -1.55
CA LEU A 242 -6.71 -7.49 -0.23
C LEU A 242 -8.04 -6.93 0.26
N ALA A 243 -8.32 -5.68 -0.11
CA ALA A 243 -9.61 -5.04 -0.08
C ALA A 243 -9.59 -3.85 -1.05
N TRP A 244 -10.66 -3.69 -1.82
CA TRP A 244 -10.82 -2.56 -2.74
C TRP A 244 -12.30 -2.24 -2.93
N LEU A 245 -12.92 -2.79 -3.98
CA LEU A 245 -14.35 -2.68 -4.25
C LEU A 245 -15.17 -3.81 -3.61
N TRP A 246 -14.53 -4.61 -2.74
CA TRP A 246 -15.11 -5.67 -1.93
C TRP A 246 -14.48 -5.69 -0.53
N PRO A 247 -15.19 -6.22 0.49
CA PRO A 247 -14.64 -6.37 1.83
C PRO A 247 -13.59 -7.49 1.92
N ILE A 248 -12.74 -7.45 2.96
CA ILE A 248 -11.67 -8.43 3.21
C ILE A 248 -12.20 -9.88 3.22
N ARG A 249 -13.41 -10.10 3.76
CA ARG A 249 -14.05 -11.42 3.78
C ARG A 249 -14.18 -12.05 2.38
N GLU A 250 -14.39 -11.22 1.36
CA GLU A 250 -14.56 -11.69 -0.01
C GLU A 250 -13.22 -12.04 -0.65
N THR A 251 -12.15 -11.33 -0.31
CA THR A 251 -10.79 -11.66 -0.76
C THR A 251 -10.39 -13.07 -0.35
N LYS A 252 -10.72 -13.50 0.87
CA LYS A 252 -10.43 -14.88 1.32
C LYS A 252 -11.05 -15.91 0.36
N ARG A 253 -12.29 -15.68 -0.08
CA ARG A 253 -12.98 -16.53 -1.07
C ARG A 253 -12.39 -16.40 -2.47
N LYS A 254 -12.04 -15.17 -2.90
CA LYS A 254 -11.31 -14.88 -4.16
C LYS A 254 -10.01 -15.66 -4.26
N ALA A 255 -9.23 -15.69 -3.18
CA ALA A 255 -7.98 -16.45 -3.12
C ALA A 255 -8.25 -17.96 -3.30
N GLY A 256 -9.21 -18.51 -2.56
CA GLY A 256 -9.60 -19.92 -2.67
C GLY A 256 -9.97 -20.33 -4.10
N ARG A 257 -10.85 -19.57 -4.76
CA ARG A 257 -11.29 -19.85 -6.14
C ARG A 257 -10.22 -19.62 -7.21
N THR A 258 -9.36 -18.62 -7.02
CA THR A 258 -8.30 -18.30 -7.98
C THR A 258 -7.18 -19.33 -7.91
N PHE A 259 -6.77 -19.71 -6.71
CA PHE A 259 -5.67 -20.65 -6.51
C PHE A 259 -6.07 -22.07 -6.90
N SER A 260 -7.32 -22.50 -6.62
CA SER A 260 -7.81 -23.80 -7.09
C SER A 260 -7.85 -23.85 -8.63
N THR A 261 -8.31 -22.79 -9.31
CA THR A 261 -8.25 -22.72 -10.77
C THR A 261 -6.83 -22.76 -11.31
N ALA A 262 -5.88 -22.06 -10.70
CA ALA A 262 -4.48 -22.10 -11.12
C ALA A 262 -3.88 -23.51 -10.98
N LEU A 263 -4.15 -24.20 -9.85
CA LEU A 263 -3.72 -25.58 -9.65
C LEU A 263 -4.35 -26.53 -10.68
N LYS A 264 -5.65 -26.41 -10.95
CA LYS A 264 -6.32 -27.22 -11.96
C LYS A 264 -5.75 -27.02 -13.37
N LEU A 265 -5.40 -25.79 -13.74
CA LEU A 265 -4.69 -25.52 -14.99
C LEU A 265 -3.29 -26.14 -15.02
N MET A 266 -2.59 -26.25 -13.88
CA MET A 266 -1.31 -26.95 -13.84
C MET A 266 -1.47 -28.45 -14.10
N ASP A 267 -2.57 -29.06 -13.65
CA ASP A 267 -2.86 -30.46 -13.93
C ASP A 267 -3.13 -30.70 -15.43
N GLU A 268 -3.70 -29.72 -16.12
CA GLU A 268 -4.04 -29.79 -17.55
C GLU A 268 -2.87 -29.43 -18.49
N TYR A 269 -2.04 -28.45 -18.13
CA TYR A 269 -0.99 -27.90 -18.99
C TYR A 269 0.38 -27.98 -18.31
N PRO A 270 1.25 -28.95 -18.64
CA PRO A 270 2.55 -29.13 -18.00
C PRO A 270 3.48 -27.90 -18.03
N GLU A 271 3.42 -27.10 -19.09
CA GLU A 271 4.24 -25.90 -19.30
C GLU A 271 3.76 -24.71 -18.47
N TYR A 272 2.51 -24.72 -18.01
CA TYR A 272 1.92 -23.60 -17.28
C TYR A 272 2.62 -23.35 -15.95
N LYS A 273 2.97 -22.08 -15.73
CA LYS A 273 3.54 -21.53 -14.50
C LYS A 273 2.68 -20.38 -13.98
N PHE A 274 2.56 -20.29 -12.66
CA PHE A 274 1.78 -19.26 -11.98
C PHE A 274 2.56 -18.64 -10.83
N GLY A 275 2.40 -17.35 -10.58
CA GLY A 275 3.02 -16.64 -9.47
C GLY A 275 2.03 -15.80 -8.68
N SER A 276 2.29 -15.65 -7.38
CA SER A 276 1.51 -14.78 -6.50
C SER A 276 2.40 -14.17 -5.41
N SER A 277 2.12 -12.91 -5.07
CA SER A 277 3.04 -11.96 -4.41
C SER A 277 2.83 -11.77 -2.91
N GLN A 278 1.69 -12.19 -2.34
CA GLN A 278 1.23 -11.68 -1.04
C GLN A 278 1.15 -12.77 0.05
N PRO A 279 2.13 -12.85 0.99
CA PRO A 279 2.09 -13.68 2.19
C PRO A 279 0.78 -13.62 2.98
N GLN A 280 0.17 -12.44 3.13
CA GLN A 280 -1.13 -12.28 3.79
C GLN A 280 -2.23 -13.15 3.16
N MET A 281 -2.22 -13.30 1.83
CA MET A 281 -3.16 -14.14 1.10
C MET A 281 -2.84 -15.63 1.31
N TYR A 282 -1.57 -16.02 1.29
CA TYR A 282 -1.15 -17.39 1.63
C TYR A 282 -1.53 -17.77 3.06
N GLN A 283 -1.39 -16.86 4.02
CA GLN A 283 -1.81 -17.06 5.41
C GLN A 283 -3.32 -17.35 5.46
N TRP A 284 -4.15 -16.58 4.77
CA TRP A 284 -5.59 -16.85 4.72
C TRP A 284 -5.91 -18.18 4.03
N VAL A 285 -5.20 -18.54 2.95
CA VAL A 285 -5.40 -19.84 2.28
C VAL A 285 -4.98 -20.99 3.17
N LYS A 286 -3.87 -20.88 3.91
CA LYS A 286 -3.44 -21.86 4.91
C LYS A 286 -4.50 -22.06 6.00
N GLU A 287 -5.12 -20.98 6.47
CA GLU A 287 -6.13 -21.02 7.52
C GLU A 287 -7.49 -21.54 7.05
N ASN A 288 -7.93 -21.15 5.84
CA ASN A 288 -9.29 -21.41 5.36
C ASN A 288 -9.38 -22.58 4.38
N TYR A 289 -8.29 -22.91 3.67
CA TYR A 289 -8.22 -23.93 2.61
C TYR A 289 -6.89 -24.72 2.68
N PRO A 290 -6.61 -25.43 3.80
CA PRO A 290 -5.32 -26.07 4.04
C PRO A 290 -4.91 -27.09 2.95
N GLU A 291 -5.87 -27.77 2.32
CA GLU A 291 -5.59 -28.70 1.22
C GLU A 291 -5.07 -27.98 -0.04
N ILE A 292 -5.62 -26.81 -0.36
CA ILE A 292 -5.12 -25.96 -1.44
C ILE A 292 -3.72 -25.46 -1.12
N PHE A 293 -3.49 -25.04 0.14
CA PHE A 293 -2.17 -24.62 0.59
C PHE A 293 -1.13 -25.73 0.42
N ASN A 294 -1.45 -26.98 0.80
CA ASN A 294 -0.54 -28.12 0.63
C ASN A 294 -0.21 -28.40 -0.84
N LYS A 295 -1.21 -28.37 -1.74
CA LYS A 295 -0.97 -28.50 -3.19
C LYS A 295 -0.08 -27.38 -3.72
N ILE A 296 -0.23 -26.15 -3.23
CA ILE A 296 0.68 -25.05 -3.58
C ILE A 296 2.12 -25.41 -3.16
N LYS A 297 2.35 -25.92 -1.93
CA LYS A 297 3.69 -26.33 -1.49
C LYS A 297 4.32 -27.37 -2.43
N GLU A 298 3.53 -28.31 -2.94
CA GLU A 298 3.97 -29.30 -3.93
C GLU A 298 4.37 -28.61 -5.24
N LYS A 299 3.52 -27.73 -5.78
CA LYS A 299 3.79 -27.03 -7.05
C LYS A 299 4.93 -26.01 -6.95
N VAL A 300 5.22 -25.48 -5.78
CA VAL A 300 6.43 -24.69 -5.52
C VAL A 300 7.68 -25.56 -5.66
N LYS A 301 7.70 -26.76 -5.05
CA LYS A 301 8.83 -27.69 -5.18
C LYS A 301 9.03 -28.19 -6.63
N GLU A 302 7.96 -28.26 -7.40
CA GLU A 302 8.01 -28.61 -8.83
C GLU A 302 8.45 -27.44 -9.74
N ASN A 303 8.72 -26.23 -9.21
CA ASN A 303 9.00 -25.02 -9.99
C ASN A 303 7.88 -24.63 -10.97
N ARG A 304 6.64 -24.91 -10.59
CA ARG A 304 5.42 -24.57 -11.36
C ARG A 304 4.62 -23.45 -10.72
N TRP A 305 4.76 -23.30 -9.41
CA TRP A 305 4.21 -22.19 -8.64
C TRP A 305 5.35 -21.32 -8.10
N GLU A 306 5.35 -20.03 -8.44
CA GLU A 306 6.32 -19.06 -7.93
C GLU A 306 5.76 -18.32 -6.71
N CYS A 307 6.47 -18.39 -5.59
CA CYS A 307 6.32 -17.40 -4.53
C CYS A 307 6.99 -16.10 -5.01
N GLN A 308 6.24 -15.02 -5.07
CA GLN A 308 6.72 -13.71 -5.52
C GLN A 308 6.59 -12.71 -4.37
N GLY A 309 7.24 -11.55 -4.47
CA GLY A 309 7.04 -10.43 -3.55
C GLY A 309 7.75 -10.60 -2.21
N ALA A 310 8.66 -9.67 -1.89
CA ALA A 310 9.41 -9.69 -0.63
C ALA A 310 8.60 -9.20 0.59
N MET A 311 7.45 -8.55 0.37
CA MET A 311 6.68 -7.87 1.41
C MET A 311 5.47 -8.69 1.88
N TRP A 312 4.96 -8.42 3.09
CA TRP A 312 3.83 -9.14 3.69
C TRP A 312 2.52 -8.98 2.90
N CYS A 313 2.29 -7.78 2.37
CA CYS A 313 1.30 -7.49 1.33
C CYS A 313 1.94 -6.63 0.23
N GLU A 314 1.13 -6.03 -0.65
CA GLU A 314 1.56 -4.95 -1.55
C GLU A 314 1.14 -3.59 -0.98
N PRO A 315 1.92 -2.99 -0.05
CA PRO A 315 1.48 -1.78 0.63
C PRO A 315 1.71 -0.53 -0.21
N ASP A 316 1.13 0.59 0.24
CA ASP A 316 1.51 1.89 -0.29
C ASP A 316 2.95 2.25 0.13
N MET A 317 3.73 2.80 -0.80
CA MET A 317 5.16 3.10 -0.61
C MET A 317 5.44 4.55 -0.21
N ASN A 318 4.41 5.40 -0.16
CA ASN A 318 4.54 6.81 0.18
C ASN A 318 4.10 7.10 1.62
N LEU A 319 2.98 6.52 2.05
CA LEU A 319 2.29 6.82 3.31
C LEU A 319 2.78 5.97 4.48
N ALA A 320 3.16 4.71 4.23
CA ALA A 320 3.69 3.82 5.26
C ALA A 320 5.04 4.31 5.78
N GLY A 321 5.25 4.24 7.10
CA GLY A 321 6.50 4.62 7.75
C GLY A 321 7.69 3.72 7.35
N GLY A 322 8.91 4.21 7.56
CA GLY A 322 10.12 3.46 7.21
C GLY A 322 10.22 2.11 7.93
N GLU A 323 9.94 2.09 9.24
CA GLU A 323 9.91 0.84 9.99
C GLU A 323 8.80 -0.10 9.51
N SER A 324 7.64 0.43 9.14
CA SER A 324 6.57 -0.38 8.55
C SER A 324 7.04 -1.08 7.26
N LEU A 325 7.74 -0.37 6.36
CA LEU A 325 8.29 -0.97 5.14
C LEU A 325 9.38 -2.01 5.43
N ALA A 326 10.17 -1.82 6.48
CA ALA A 326 11.08 -2.84 6.98
C ALA A 326 10.33 -4.08 7.51
N ARG A 327 9.23 -3.90 8.26
CA ARG A 327 8.39 -5.00 8.75
C ARG A 327 7.67 -5.73 7.63
N GLN A 328 7.25 -5.03 6.58
CA GLN A 328 6.72 -5.65 5.37
C GLN A 328 7.73 -6.65 4.81
N CYS A 329 8.99 -6.26 4.63
CA CYS A 329 10.04 -7.16 4.16
C CYS A 329 10.34 -8.29 5.16
N LEU A 330 10.46 -7.96 6.44
CA LEU A 330 10.76 -8.93 7.50
C LEU A 330 9.71 -10.04 7.57
N TYR A 331 8.45 -9.69 7.72
CA TYR A 331 7.38 -10.69 7.83
C TYR A 331 7.11 -11.40 6.50
N GLY A 332 7.23 -10.70 5.37
CA GLY A 332 7.00 -11.29 4.06
C GLY A 332 8.04 -12.36 3.71
N LYS A 333 9.32 -12.01 3.78
CA LYS A 333 10.41 -12.96 3.51
C LYS A 333 10.46 -14.08 4.54
N LYS A 334 10.23 -13.78 5.83
CA LYS A 334 10.15 -14.81 6.87
C LYS A 334 9.04 -15.82 6.59
N PHE A 335 7.86 -15.36 6.17
CA PHE A 335 6.76 -16.26 5.84
C PHE A 335 7.12 -17.22 4.70
N PHE A 336 7.67 -16.72 3.58
CA PHE A 336 8.05 -17.59 2.48
C PHE A 336 9.19 -18.56 2.84
N LYS A 337 10.14 -18.10 3.65
CA LYS A 337 11.21 -18.97 4.15
C LYS A 337 10.67 -20.07 5.07
N ASP A 338 9.84 -19.72 6.04
CA ASP A 338 9.31 -20.67 7.03
C ASP A 338 8.32 -21.67 6.40
N GLU A 339 7.48 -21.23 5.47
CA GLU A 339 6.44 -22.07 4.90
C GLU A 339 6.91 -22.86 3.67
N PHE A 340 7.74 -22.28 2.80
CA PHE A 340 8.09 -22.87 1.50
C PHE A 340 9.58 -23.16 1.33
N ASP A 341 10.43 -22.76 2.28
CA ASP A 341 11.90 -22.80 2.18
C ASP A 341 12.44 -22.00 0.98
N VAL A 342 11.72 -20.95 0.56
CA VAL A 342 12.08 -20.09 -0.58
C VAL A 342 12.70 -18.79 -0.09
N GLU A 343 13.86 -18.43 -0.65
CA GLU A 343 14.47 -17.12 -0.44
C GLU A 343 14.08 -16.16 -1.58
N ILE A 344 13.19 -15.21 -1.28
CA ILE A 344 12.72 -14.23 -2.26
C ILE A 344 13.78 -13.13 -2.48
N LYS A 345 14.16 -12.92 -3.74
CA LYS A 345 15.15 -11.90 -4.13
C LYS A 345 14.54 -10.71 -4.91
N ASN A 346 13.25 -10.75 -5.20
CA ASN A 346 12.56 -9.69 -5.94
C ASN A 346 11.43 -9.06 -5.12
N LEU A 347 11.23 -7.75 -5.32
CA LEU A 347 10.02 -7.06 -4.89
C LEU A 347 9.08 -6.91 -6.08
N TRP A 348 7.80 -7.22 -5.85
CA TRP A 348 6.75 -7.29 -6.85
C TRP A 348 5.61 -6.36 -6.44
N LEU A 349 5.48 -5.19 -7.08
CA LEU A 349 4.46 -4.18 -6.75
C LEU A 349 3.86 -3.55 -8.03
N PRO A 350 3.07 -4.31 -8.81
CA PRO A 350 2.55 -3.85 -10.10
C PRO A 350 1.62 -2.62 -9.96
N ASP A 351 0.81 -2.52 -8.90
CA ASP A 351 -0.28 -1.55 -8.81
C ASP A 351 -0.10 -0.37 -7.84
N VAL A 352 1.04 -0.28 -7.15
CA VAL A 352 1.23 0.72 -6.09
C VAL A 352 1.41 2.16 -6.61
N PHE A 353 0.82 3.14 -5.90
CA PHE A 353 0.71 4.53 -6.33
C PHE A 353 1.98 5.39 -6.09
N GLY A 354 3.07 5.05 -6.78
CA GLY A 354 4.35 5.76 -6.72
C GLY A 354 5.31 5.24 -5.65
N TYR A 355 6.59 5.62 -5.72
CA TYR A 355 7.65 4.99 -4.91
C TYR A 355 8.63 6.00 -4.30
N SER A 356 8.79 5.90 -2.97
CA SER A 356 9.72 6.71 -2.20
C SER A 356 11.19 6.45 -2.56
N ALA A 357 11.99 7.51 -2.53
CA ALA A 357 13.42 7.47 -2.82
C ALA A 357 14.27 6.73 -1.76
N ALA A 358 13.67 6.35 -0.63
CA ALA A 358 14.34 5.56 0.41
C ALA A 358 14.31 4.04 0.16
N LEU A 359 13.44 3.59 -0.76
CA LEU A 359 13.20 2.16 -0.98
C LEU A 359 14.44 1.37 -1.42
N PRO A 360 15.32 1.84 -2.33
CA PRO A 360 16.47 1.05 -2.78
C PRO A 360 17.32 0.50 -1.63
N GLN A 361 17.58 1.31 -0.61
CA GLN A 361 18.31 0.90 0.59
C GLN A 361 17.54 -0.09 1.46
N ILE A 362 16.24 0.15 1.69
CA ILE A 362 15.39 -0.77 2.47
C ILE A 362 15.38 -2.16 1.80
N LEU A 363 15.26 -2.19 0.48
CA LEU A 363 15.22 -3.44 -0.29
C LEU A 363 16.57 -4.16 -0.26
N LYS A 364 17.68 -3.45 -0.54
CA LYS A 364 19.02 -4.06 -0.49
C LYS A 364 19.38 -4.58 0.90
N LYS A 365 19.06 -3.83 1.96
CA LYS A 365 19.25 -4.29 3.34
C LYS A 365 18.23 -5.35 3.78
N SER A 366 17.26 -5.70 2.93
CA SER A 366 16.34 -6.83 3.10
C SER A 366 16.67 -8.01 2.16
N ASP A 367 17.89 -8.05 1.62
CA ASP A 367 18.35 -9.06 0.65
C ASP A 367 17.42 -9.15 -0.58
N VAL A 368 16.93 -8.01 -1.06
CA VAL A 368 16.18 -7.88 -2.31
C VAL A 368 17.07 -7.23 -3.36
N ASP A 369 17.19 -7.88 -4.52
CA ASP A 369 18.11 -7.51 -5.58
C ASP A 369 17.45 -6.82 -6.76
N VAL A 370 16.16 -7.11 -6.98
CA VAL A 370 15.40 -6.61 -8.12
C VAL A 370 14.06 -6.05 -7.68
N PHE A 371 13.68 -4.90 -8.25
CA PHE A 371 12.38 -4.29 -8.06
C PHE A 371 11.58 -4.33 -9.38
N MET A 372 10.33 -4.78 -9.32
CA MET A 372 9.41 -4.79 -10.46
C MET A 372 8.12 -4.04 -10.14
N THR A 373 7.70 -3.17 -11.06
CA THR A 373 6.42 -2.46 -11.04
C THR A 373 5.88 -2.20 -12.45
N GLN A 374 4.62 -1.79 -12.57
CA GLN A 374 4.00 -1.33 -13.79
C GLN A 374 3.42 0.09 -13.68
N LYS A 375 2.97 0.54 -12.50
CA LYS A 375 2.09 1.71 -12.34
C LYS A 375 2.64 3.03 -12.87
N ILE A 376 3.97 3.21 -12.88
CA ILE A 376 4.62 4.43 -13.43
C ILE A 376 4.35 4.60 -14.94
N SER A 377 3.99 3.54 -15.65
CA SER A 377 3.56 3.63 -17.05
C SER A 377 2.25 4.40 -17.26
N TRP A 378 1.51 4.71 -16.19
CA TRP A 378 0.23 5.45 -16.20
C TRP A 378 0.38 6.94 -15.91
N ASN A 379 1.59 7.48 -15.87
CA ASN A 379 1.80 8.92 -15.73
C ASN A 379 0.95 9.72 -16.75
N GLU A 380 0.20 10.71 -16.24
CA GLU A 380 -0.71 11.52 -17.05
C GLU A 380 0.02 12.34 -18.12
N THR A 381 1.23 12.85 -17.80
CA THR A 381 1.94 13.81 -18.64
C THR A 381 3.23 13.25 -19.21
N ASN A 382 4.13 12.73 -18.36
CA ASN A 382 5.46 12.30 -18.79
C ASN A 382 5.56 10.78 -18.91
N LYS A 383 5.83 10.30 -20.12
CA LYS A 383 6.23 8.92 -20.35
C LYS A 383 7.60 8.66 -19.70
N PHE A 384 7.66 7.70 -18.79
CA PHE A 384 8.92 7.29 -18.19
C PHE A 384 9.86 6.67 -19.25
N PRO A 385 11.16 7.04 -19.27
CA PRO A 385 12.03 6.74 -20.42
C PRO A 385 12.57 5.30 -20.44
N TYR A 386 12.55 4.57 -19.31
CA TYR A 386 13.21 3.27 -19.17
C TYR A 386 12.26 2.15 -18.77
N HIS A 387 12.57 0.94 -19.20
CA HIS A 387 11.95 -0.30 -18.72
C HIS A 387 12.93 -1.12 -17.89
N THR A 388 14.23 -1.04 -18.14
CA THR A 388 15.26 -1.68 -17.30
C THR A 388 16.32 -0.66 -16.95
N PHE A 389 16.57 -0.44 -15.67
CA PHE A 389 17.47 0.62 -15.20
C PHE A 389 17.98 0.35 -13.78
N MET A 390 19.04 1.06 -13.39
CA MET A 390 19.49 1.12 -12.00
C MET A 390 18.77 2.26 -11.27
N TRP A 391 17.96 1.93 -10.28
CA TRP A 391 17.29 2.90 -9.44
C TRP A 391 18.14 3.21 -8.20
N GLN A 392 18.54 4.47 -8.07
CA GLN A 392 19.37 4.97 -6.98
C GLN A 392 18.54 5.74 -5.95
N GLY A 393 18.65 5.34 -4.68
CA GLY A 393 17.99 5.99 -3.55
C GLY A 393 18.72 7.23 -3.03
N ILE A 394 18.17 7.86 -2.00
CA ILE A 394 18.73 9.09 -1.39
C ILE A 394 20.11 8.89 -0.75
N ASP A 395 20.45 7.66 -0.36
CA ASP A 395 21.73 7.28 0.25
C ASP A 395 22.77 6.84 -0.79
N GLY A 396 22.39 6.81 -2.08
CA GLY A 396 23.23 6.32 -3.17
C GLY A 396 23.13 4.82 -3.43
N THR A 397 22.38 4.05 -2.61
CA THR A 397 22.15 2.62 -2.88
C THR A 397 21.41 2.42 -4.18
N GLU A 398 21.87 1.48 -5.01
CA GLU A 398 21.25 1.14 -6.29
C GLU A 398 20.57 -0.24 -6.26
N ILE A 399 19.39 -0.33 -6.87
CA ILE A 399 18.68 -1.59 -7.11
C ILE A 399 18.31 -1.74 -8.60
N LEU A 400 18.47 -2.94 -9.15
CA LEU A 400 18.04 -3.22 -10.52
C LEU A 400 16.52 -3.15 -10.57
N THR A 401 15.99 -2.35 -11.47
CA THR A 401 14.55 -2.10 -11.58
C THR A 401 14.06 -2.44 -12.98
N HIS A 402 12.92 -3.14 -13.04
CA HIS A 402 12.25 -3.48 -14.29
C HIS A 402 10.78 -3.02 -14.30
N PHE A 403 10.37 -2.30 -15.34
CA PHE A 403 8.99 -1.97 -15.63
C PHE A 403 8.48 -2.83 -16.78
N LEU A 404 7.24 -3.31 -16.67
CA LEU A 404 6.63 -4.14 -17.70
C LEU A 404 6.44 -3.35 -19.00
N PRO A 405 7.05 -3.76 -20.14
CA PRO A 405 6.86 -3.09 -21.43
C PRO A 405 5.44 -3.20 -21.99
N THR A 406 4.63 -4.04 -21.37
CA THR A 406 3.22 -4.22 -21.66
C THR A 406 2.37 -3.03 -21.22
N ASN A 407 2.84 -2.20 -20.28
CA ASN A 407 2.08 -1.15 -19.57
C ASN A 407 0.82 -1.69 -18.87
N ASP A 408 0.79 -2.99 -18.56
CA ASP A 408 -0.34 -3.69 -17.96
C ASP A 408 0.16 -5.03 -17.37
N TYR A 409 -0.52 -5.56 -16.37
CA TYR A 409 -0.22 -6.84 -15.73
C TYR A 409 -1.34 -7.88 -15.90
N ASN A 410 -2.37 -7.55 -16.69
CA ASN A 410 -3.55 -8.37 -16.98
C ASN A 410 -3.61 -8.82 -18.45
N LEU A 411 -2.49 -9.22 -19.05
CA LEU A 411 -2.47 -9.51 -20.50
C LEU A 411 -3.24 -10.77 -20.86
N ALA A 412 -3.91 -10.72 -22.01
CA ALA A 412 -4.62 -11.86 -22.58
C ALA A 412 -3.72 -12.78 -23.43
N ASN A 413 -2.43 -12.46 -23.57
CA ASN A 413 -1.47 -13.12 -24.47
C ASN A 413 -1.82 -13.06 -25.97
N ASN A 414 -2.55 -12.04 -26.43
CA ASN A 414 -2.78 -11.87 -27.86
C ASN A 414 -1.48 -11.42 -28.59
N PRO A 415 -1.17 -11.94 -29.78
CA PRO A 415 0.01 -11.54 -30.56
C PRO A 415 0.20 -10.02 -30.70
N GLY A 416 -0.87 -9.27 -30.97
CA GLY A 416 -0.85 -7.83 -31.13
C GLY A 416 -0.40 -7.07 -29.88
N GLN A 417 -0.73 -7.56 -28.69
CA GLN A 417 -0.25 -6.98 -27.43
C GLN A 417 1.25 -7.21 -27.25
N LEU A 418 1.74 -8.40 -27.59
CA LEU A 418 3.16 -8.73 -27.49
C LEU A 418 4.01 -7.99 -28.53
N ILE A 419 3.53 -7.86 -29.77
CA ILE A 419 4.18 -7.05 -30.82
C ILE A 419 4.35 -5.60 -30.37
N LYS A 420 3.28 -5.00 -29.80
CA LYS A 420 3.32 -3.64 -29.26
C LYS A 420 4.29 -3.51 -28.09
N SER A 421 4.36 -4.54 -27.23
CA SER A 421 5.27 -4.58 -26.08
C SER A 421 6.74 -4.66 -26.52
N GLN A 422 7.07 -5.54 -27.48
CA GLN A 422 8.39 -5.60 -28.10
C GLN A 422 8.79 -4.24 -28.70
N LYS A 423 7.90 -3.60 -29.46
CA LYS A 423 8.16 -2.26 -30.04
C LYS A 423 8.34 -1.17 -28.98
N ARG A 424 7.78 -1.35 -27.78
CA ARG A 424 7.85 -0.37 -26.67
C ARG A 424 9.08 -0.55 -25.80
N TYR A 425 9.61 -1.76 -25.68
CA TYR A 425 10.69 -2.08 -24.76
C TYR A 425 11.93 -1.23 -25.04
N ALA A 426 12.27 -0.32 -24.11
CA ALA A 426 13.27 0.72 -24.35
C ALA A 426 14.72 0.21 -24.29
N GLN A 427 14.96 -0.91 -23.60
CA GLN A 427 16.30 -1.50 -23.41
C GLN A 427 16.50 -2.74 -24.29
N ASN A 428 15.87 -2.76 -25.47
CA ASN A 428 16.02 -3.85 -26.45
C ASN A 428 17.41 -3.89 -27.14
N ASP A 429 18.26 -2.89 -26.90
CA ASP A 429 19.65 -2.81 -27.37
C ASP A 429 20.66 -3.51 -26.45
N VAL A 430 20.27 -3.74 -25.19
CA VAL A 430 21.09 -4.41 -24.17
C VAL A 430 20.48 -5.72 -23.68
N SER A 431 19.20 -5.97 -23.97
CA SER A 431 18.45 -7.16 -23.56
C SER A 431 17.56 -7.67 -24.69
N ASP A 432 17.76 -8.94 -25.09
CA ASP A 432 16.91 -9.61 -26.07
C ASP A 432 15.62 -10.20 -25.44
N GLU A 433 15.37 -9.90 -24.17
CA GLU A 433 14.31 -10.52 -23.36
C GLU A 433 13.53 -9.47 -22.56
N PHE A 434 12.24 -9.71 -22.32
CA PHE A 434 11.40 -8.92 -21.41
C PHE A 434 10.34 -9.75 -20.68
N LEU A 435 9.83 -9.24 -19.55
CA LEU A 435 8.82 -9.89 -18.72
C LEU A 435 7.39 -9.55 -19.17
N ASN A 436 6.51 -10.55 -19.13
CA ASN A 436 5.08 -10.44 -19.38
C ASN A 436 4.28 -11.14 -18.26
N LEU A 437 3.25 -10.46 -17.78
CA LEU A 437 2.29 -11.00 -16.82
C LEU A 437 0.95 -11.17 -17.51
N TYR A 438 0.37 -12.36 -17.42
CA TYR A 438 -0.89 -12.65 -18.08
C TYR A 438 -1.90 -13.25 -17.12
N GLY A 439 -3.18 -12.98 -17.36
CA GLY A 439 -4.29 -13.42 -16.54
C GLY A 439 -5.28 -12.30 -16.26
N ILE A 440 -6.31 -12.65 -15.49
CA ILE A 440 -7.31 -11.71 -15.00
C ILE A 440 -6.92 -11.36 -13.55
N GLY A 441 -6.54 -10.10 -13.30
CA GLY A 441 -6.16 -9.59 -12.00
C GLY A 441 -7.16 -8.58 -11.43
N ASP A 442 -6.65 -7.70 -10.57
CA ASP A 442 -7.33 -6.67 -9.77
C ASP A 442 -8.35 -7.29 -8.78
N GLY A 443 -9.32 -8.06 -9.28
CA GLY A 443 -10.26 -8.85 -8.49
C GLY A 443 -9.96 -10.34 -8.35
N GLY A 444 -8.82 -10.81 -8.86
CA GLY A 444 -8.50 -12.23 -8.99
C GLY A 444 -9.13 -12.90 -10.20
N GLY A 445 -9.32 -14.22 -10.12
CA GLY A 445 -9.68 -15.05 -11.27
C GLY A 445 -8.45 -15.70 -11.89
N GLY A 446 -7.39 -14.95 -12.19
CA GLY A 446 -6.14 -15.46 -12.74
C GLY A 446 -6.25 -16.01 -14.16
N PRO A 447 -5.21 -16.67 -14.69
CA PRO A 447 -5.20 -17.19 -16.05
C PRO A 447 -6.34 -18.16 -16.35
N SER A 448 -6.76 -18.19 -17.61
CA SER A 448 -7.74 -19.15 -18.16
C SER A 448 -7.06 -20.05 -19.18
N ARG A 449 -7.72 -21.14 -19.60
CA ARG A 449 -7.24 -22.04 -20.66
C ARG A 449 -6.81 -21.27 -21.91
N MET A 450 -7.59 -20.26 -22.29
CA MET A 450 -7.26 -19.42 -23.45
C MET A 450 -5.88 -18.76 -23.32
N HIS A 451 -5.52 -18.21 -22.15
CA HIS A 451 -4.21 -17.56 -21.98
C HIS A 451 -3.06 -18.53 -22.24
N VAL A 452 -3.20 -19.78 -21.78
CA VAL A 452 -2.20 -20.84 -21.95
C VAL A 452 -2.17 -21.31 -23.41
N GLU A 453 -3.33 -21.54 -24.01
CA GLU A 453 -3.49 -22.00 -25.40
C GLU A 453 -2.94 -21.00 -26.42
N LEU A 454 -3.09 -19.68 -26.17
CA LEU A 454 -2.47 -18.64 -27.00
C LEU A 454 -0.94 -18.64 -26.83
N GLY A 455 -0.44 -18.77 -25.60
CA GLY A 455 1.00 -18.88 -25.29
C GLY A 455 1.68 -20.05 -26.00
N LEU A 456 1.07 -21.24 -25.94
CA LEU A 456 1.57 -22.46 -26.60
C LEU A 456 1.73 -22.29 -28.12
N ARG A 457 0.77 -21.63 -28.78
CA ARG A 457 0.76 -21.43 -30.24
C ARG A 457 1.77 -20.40 -30.75
N GLN A 458 2.30 -19.56 -29.86
CA GLN A 458 3.20 -18.47 -30.23
C GLN A 458 4.61 -18.58 -29.63
N GLN A 459 4.99 -19.76 -29.12
CA GLN A 459 6.32 -19.99 -28.54
C GLN A 459 7.47 -19.61 -29.51
N ASN A 460 7.28 -19.89 -30.79
CA ASN A 460 8.27 -19.57 -31.83
C ASN A 460 7.57 -19.21 -33.16
N LEU A 461 6.61 -18.29 -33.14
CA LEU A 461 5.78 -17.96 -34.31
C LEU A 461 6.30 -16.73 -35.07
N GLU A 462 6.44 -16.85 -36.40
CA GLU A 462 6.86 -15.75 -37.29
C GLU A 462 5.90 -14.55 -37.22
N GLY A 463 6.42 -13.40 -36.79
CA GLY A 463 5.71 -12.12 -36.74
C GLY A 463 5.32 -11.64 -35.33
N VAL A 464 5.65 -12.40 -34.29
CA VAL A 464 5.42 -12.08 -32.87
C VAL A 464 6.69 -12.44 -32.08
N PRO A 465 7.04 -11.75 -30.98
CA PRO A 465 8.15 -12.18 -30.12
C PRO A 465 7.97 -13.61 -29.62
N LYS A 466 9.09 -14.31 -29.38
CA LYS A 466 9.12 -15.70 -28.93
C LYS A 466 8.52 -15.79 -27.53
N PHE A 467 7.53 -16.65 -27.31
CA PHE A 467 6.87 -16.79 -26.02
C PHE A 467 7.49 -17.92 -25.18
N LYS A 468 7.76 -17.67 -23.91
CA LYS A 468 8.31 -18.66 -22.98
C LYS A 468 7.53 -18.66 -21.67
N PHE A 469 6.95 -19.80 -21.29
CA PHE A 469 6.45 -19.99 -19.93
C PHE A 469 7.65 -20.09 -18.98
N SER A 470 7.78 -19.13 -18.06
CA SER A 470 8.95 -19.05 -17.16
C SER A 470 8.56 -18.61 -15.75
N LEU A 471 9.42 -18.86 -14.77
CA LEU A 471 9.35 -18.12 -13.51
C LEU A 471 9.88 -16.70 -13.77
N ALA A 472 9.38 -15.71 -13.03
CA ALA A 472 9.90 -14.35 -13.17
C ALA A 472 11.34 -14.24 -12.66
N GLN A 473 11.71 -15.02 -11.64
CA GLN A 473 13.10 -15.07 -11.15
C GLN A 473 14.09 -15.52 -12.24
N ASP A 474 13.70 -16.43 -13.14
CA ASP A 474 14.54 -16.84 -14.27
C ASP A 474 14.90 -15.65 -15.18
N PHE A 475 13.94 -14.74 -15.40
CA PHE A 475 14.15 -13.52 -16.16
C PHE A 475 15.02 -12.52 -15.39
N PHE A 476 14.78 -12.35 -14.08
CA PHE A 476 15.57 -11.41 -13.28
C PHE A 476 17.02 -11.84 -13.10
N ASP A 477 17.28 -13.14 -12.98
CA ASP A 477 18.64 -13.69 -12.95
C ASP A 477 19.37 -13.39 -14.26
N LYS A 478 18.68 -13.50 -15.40
CA LYS A 478 19.21 -13.11 -16.72
C LYS A 478 19.44 -11.60 -16.84
N LEU A 479 18.49 -10.80 -16.38
CA LEU A 479 18.59 -9.34 -16.40
C LEU A 479 19.78 -8.84 -15.56
N ALA A 480 20.07 -9.53 -14.45
CA ALA A 480 21.19 -9.23 -13.57
C ALA A 480 22.58 -9.56 -14.18
N GLU A 481 22.64 -10.35 -15.26
CA GLU A 481 23.88 -10.60 -16.03
C GLU A 481 24.31 -9.36 -16.84
N ILE A 482 23.40 -8.40 -17.09
CA ILE A 482 23.70 -7.17 -17.82
C ILE A 482 24.63 -6.28 -16.97
N PRO A 483 25.80 -5.86 -17.49
CA PRO A 483 26.68 -4.94 -16.78
C PRO A 483 25.95 -3.63 -16.45
N LYS A 484 26.01 -3.21 -15.17
CA LYS A 484 25.27 -2.04 -14.67
C LYS A 484 25.61 -0.76 -15.44
N GLU A 485 26.82 -0.65 -15.97
CA GLU A 485 27.31 0.49 -16.75
C GLU A 485 26.61 0.62 -18.11
N ARG A 486 25.97 -0.45 -18.60
CA ARG A 486 25.14 -0.44 -19.80
C ARG A 486 23.68 -0.04 -19.53
N LEU A 487 23.27 0.02 -18.26
CA LEU A 487 21.92 0.39 -17.88
C LEU A 487 21.82 1.88 -17.54
N PRO A 488 20.72 2.55 -17.90
CA PRO A 488 20.48 3.90 -17.47
C PRO A 488 20.28 3.95 -15.94
N ARG A 489 20.48 5.13 -15.36
CA ARG A 489 20.29 5.39 -13.93
C ARG A 489 19.14 6.37 -13.71
N TRP A 490 18.28 6.08 -12.74
CA TRP A 490 17.28 7.01 -12.21
C TRP A 490 17.59 7.31 -10.74
N VAL A 491 17.70 8.58 -10.36
CA VAL A 491 18.06 9.01 -9.01
C VAL A 491 16.86 9.66 -8.32
N GLY A 492 16.56 9.24 -7.10
CA GLY A 492 15.48 9.83 -6.29
C GLY A 492 14.16 9.07 -6.41
N GLU A 493 13.03 9.76 -6.24
CA GLU A 493 11.71 9.14 -6.21
C GLU A 493 11.24 8.71 -7.60
N LEU A 494 10.44 7.64 -7.67
CA LEU A 494 9.64 7.32 -8.85
C LEU A 494 8.24 7.91 -8.62
N TYR A 495 8.11 9.19 -8.92
CA TYR A 495 6.88 9.94 -8.72
C TYR A 495 5.82 9.53 -9.75
N LEU A 496 4.68 9.01 -9.26
CA LEU A 496 3.52 8.72 -10.10
C LEU A 496 2.76 10.02 -10.34
N GLU A 497 2.59 10.37 -11.60
CA GLU A 497 1.89 11.60 -12.02
C GLU A 497 0.37 11.43 -12.06
N LEU A 498 -0.17 10.55 -11.22
CA LEU A 498 -1.57 10.13 -11.15
C LEU A 498 -1.87 9.71 -9.69
N HIS A 499 -3.14 9.69 -9.29
CA HIS A 499 -3.63 9.29 -7.98
C HIS A 499 -3.11 10.14 -6.80
N ARG A 500 -2.79 11.41 -7.04
CA ARG A 500 -2.23 12.33 -6.00
C ARG A 500 -3.20 12.62 -4.85
N GLY A 501 -4.48 12.45 -5.11
CA GLY A 501 -5.54 12.62 -4.15
C GLY A 501 -5.54 11.61 -3.00
N THR A 502 -4.88 10.48 -3.21
CA THR A 502 -4.74 9.41 -2.22
C THR A 502 -3.91 9.80 -0.99
N TYR A 503 -3.14 10.90 -1.07
CA TYR A 503 -2.40 11.41 0.09
C TYR A 503 -3.33 12.01 1.17
N THR A 504 -4.58 12.34 0.84
CA THR A 504 -5.50 13.03 1.77
C THR A 504 -6.79 12.27 2.05
N THR A 505 -7.44 11.69 1.04
CA THR A 505 -8.73 10.97 1.16
C THR A 505 -8.72 9.95 2.31
N GLN A 506 -9.79 9.79 3.08
CA GLN A 506 -9.84 8.88 4.25
C GLN A 506 -8.80 9.25 5.31
N ALA A 507 -8.80 10.51 5.73
CA ALA A 507 -7.84 11.10 6.66
C ALA A 507 -7.79 10.35 8.01
N LEU A 508 -8.92 9.79 8.46
CA LEU A 508 -8.97 8.98 9.69
C LEU A 508 -8.12 7.72 9.58
N MET A 509 -8.09 7.07 8.41
CA MET A 509 -7.29 5.87 8.19
C MET A 509 -5.79 6.18 8.27
N LYS A 510 -5.36 7.30 7.65
CA LYS A 510 -3.99 7.82 7.74
C LYS A 510 -3.57 8.12 9.18
N LYS A 511 -4.46 8.77 9.94
CA LYS A 511 -4.24 9.07 11.36
C LYS A 511 -4.07 7.81 12.20
N HIS A 512 -4.96 6.84 12.03
CA HIS A 512 -4.86 5.56 12.71
C HIS A 512 -3.56 4.82 12.35
N ASN A 513 -3.14 4.82 11.08
CA ASN A 513 -1.85 4.22 10.69
C ASN A 513 -0.69 4.88 11.45
N ARG A 514 -0.61 6.22 11.43
CA ARG A 514 0.45 6.96 12.12
C ARG A 514 0.47 6.65 13.62
N TYR A 515 -0.69 6.58 14.26
CA TYR A 515 -0.78 6.25 15.69
C TYR A 515 -0.41 4.81 15.98
N LEU A 516 -0.83 3.84 15.15
CA LEU A 516 -0.43 2.45 15.30
C LEU A 516 1.08 2.29 15.21
N GLU A 517 1.74 2.94 14.24
CA GLU A 517 3.20 2.95 14.10
C GLU A 517 3.89 3.47 15.38
N GLN A 518 3.38 4.57 15.95
CA GLN A 518 3.91 5.15 17.19
C GLN A 518 3.71 4.22 18.40
N TYR A 519 2.49 3.73 18.62
CA TYR A 519 2.16 2.84 19.74
C TYR A 519 2.90 1.50 19.64
N LEU A 520 3.10 0.96 18.44
CA LEU A 520 3.90 -0.26 18.25
C LEU A 520 5.36 -0.03 18.63
N ARG A 521 5.96 1.07 18.16
CA ARG A 521 7.33 1.45 18.53
C ARG A 521 7.47 1.63 20.04
N ASP A 522 6.51 2.31 20.68
CA ASP A 522 6.54 2.57 22.11
C ASP A 522 6.35 1.28 22.93
N ALA A 523 5.43 0.40 22.52
CA ALA A 523 5.23 -0.90 23.16
C ALA A 523 6.47 -1.80 23.03
N GLU A 524 7.13 -1.82 21.87
CA GLU A 524 8.38 -2.55 21.66
C GLU A 524 9.52 -2.00 22.54
N PHE A 525 9.68 -0.67 22.59
CA PHE A 525 10.66 -0.02 23.45
C PHE A 525 10.41 -0.37 24.93
N LEU A 526 9.16 -0.23 25.41
CA LEU A 526 8.78 -0.56 26.78
C LEU A 526 9.00 -2.05 27.07
N SER A 527 8.77 -2.94 26.10
CA SER A 527 9.00 -4.37 26.25
C SER A 527 10.47 -4.67 26.57
N VAL A 528 11.40 -3.98 25.91
CA VAL A 528 12.84 -4.09 26.16
C VAL A 528 13.23 -3.42 27.48
N LEU A 529 12.70 -2.22 27.76
CA LEU A 529 12.96 -1.48 29.00
C LEU A 529 12.56 -2.28 30.25
N THR A 530 11.45 -3.00 30.16
CA THR A 530 10.88 -3.81 31.23
C THR A 530 11.39 -5.25 31.26
N GLY A 531 12.05 -5.70 30.20
CA GLY A 531 12.55 -7.07 30.07
C GLY A 531 11.45 -8.10 29.81
N LYS A 532 10.27 -7.67 29.34
CA LYS A 532 9.09 -8.51 29.10
C LYS A 532 8.74 -8.49 27.64
N ASN A 533 8.57 -9.66 27.03
CA ASN A 533 8.43 -9.78 25.58
C ASN A 533 7.03 -10.27 25.16
N PRO A 534 6.05 -9.38 24.89
CA PRO A 534 4.73 -9.74 24.39
C PRO A 534 4.72 -9.98 22.87
N LYS A 535 5.77 -10.61 22.31
CA LYS A 535 6.00 -10.72 20.85
C LYS A 535 4.79 -11.26 20.08
N GLU A 536 4.11 -12.29 20.58
CA GLU A 536 3.01 -12.92 19.84
C GLU A 536 1.82 -11.97 19.64
N GLU A 537 1.51 -11.18 20.66
CA GLU A 537 0.47 -10.14 20.56
C GLU A 537 0.91 -9.00 19.64
N LEU A 538 2.16 -8.55 19.76
CA LEU A 538 2.72 -7.50 18.91
C LEU A 538 2.80 -7.93 17.44
N ASP A 539 3.22 -9.16 17.14
CA ASP A 539 3.31 -9.70 15.78
C ASP A 539 1.92 -9.73 15.11
N LYS A 540 0.87 -10.07 15.86
CA LYS A 540 -0.50 -10.02 15.36
C LYS A 540 -0.92 -8.58 15.03
N ILE A 541 -0.66 -7.64 15.93
CA ILE A 541 -1.02 -6.24 15.72
C ILE A 541 -0.22 -5.61 14.58
N TRP A 542 1.06 -5.99 14.44
CA TRP A 542 1.88 -5.62 13.28
C TRP A 542 1.25 -6.12 11.99
N LYS A 543 0.93 -7.42 11.87
CA LYS A 543 0.30 -7.98 10.67
C LYS A 543 -1.03 -7.29 10.32
N ASP A 544 -1.86 -6.98 11.32
CA ASP A 544 -3.09 -6.19 11.12
C ASP A 544 -2.80 -4.77 10.62
N THR A 545 -1.76 -4.13 11.16
CA THR A 545 -1.33 -2.78 10.74
C THR A 545 -0.80 -2.81 9.30
N LEU A 546 0.04 -3.79 8.96
CA LEU A 546 0.58 -3.99 7.62
C LEU A 546 -0.51 -4.33 6.60
N LEU A 547 -1.54 -5.08 7.00
CA LEU A 547 -2.73 -5.31 6.17
C LEU A 547 -3.43 -3.98 5.85
N ASN A 548 -3.64 -3.13 6.85
CA ASN A 548 -4.27 -1.81 6.64
C ASN A 548 -3.39 -0.85 5.82
N GLN A 549 -2.11 -1.15 5.63
CA GLN A 549 -1.19 -0.41 4.75
C GLN A 549 -1.28 -0.81 3.28
N PHE A 550 -2.12 -1.79 2.93
CA PHE A 550 -2.37 -2.19 1.54
C PHE A 550 -2.70 -0.99 0.66
N HIS A 551 -2.25 -1.00 -0.60
CA HIS A 551 -2.29 0.16 -1.50
C HIS A 551 -3.70 0.64 -1.89
N ASP A 552 -4.76 -0.10 -1.59
CA ASP A 552 -6.14 0.40 -1.71
C ASP A 552 -6.85 0.70 -0.38
N ILE A 553 -6.26 0.32 0.75
CA ILE A 553 -6.80 0.63 2.07
C ILE A 553 -6.21 1.94 2.56
N LEU A 554 -4.90 2.00 2.81
CA LEU A 554 -4.25 3.19 3.37
C LEU A 554 -4.43 4.42 2.48
N PRO A 555 -4.33 4.34 1.13
CA PRO A 555 -4.46 5.50 0.25
C PRO A 555 -5.90 6.02 0.08
N GLY A 556 -6.92 5.34 0.60
CA GLY A 556 -8.29 5.89 0.64
C GLY A 556 -9.17 5.59 -0.58
N SER A 557 -8.86 4.54 -1.33
CA SER A 557 -9.45 4.18 -2.62
C SER A 557 -10.49 3.03 -2.61
N SER A 558 -10.94 2.58 -1.44
CA SER A 558 -11.88 1.45 -1.29
C SER A 558 -13.35 1.86 -1.09
N ILE A 559 -14.26 0.88 -1.03
CA ILE A 559 -15.66 1.12 -0.61
C ILE A 559 -15.77 1.39 0.90
N ASN A 560 -16.85 2.07 1.29
CA ASN A 560 -17.15 2.43 2.69
C ASN A 560 -17.01 1.28 3.71
N ARG A 561 -17.47 0.06 3.35
CA ARG A 561 -17.39 -1.11 4.23
C ARG A 561 -15.94 -1.43 4.64
N VAL A 562 -14.99 -1.30 3.71
CA VAL A 562 -13.56 -1.54 3.99
C VAL A 562 -13.07 -0.56 5.05
N TYR A 563 -13.41 0.73 4.94
CA TYR A 563 -13.00 1.73 5.94
C TYR A 563 -13.68 1.55 7.29
N LYS A 564 -14.95 1.12 7.32
CA LYS A 564 -15.62 0.78 8.59
C LYS A 564 -14.89 -0.36 9.30
N GLU A 565 -14.55 -1.43 8.58
CA GLU A 565 -13.82 -2.59 9.12
C GLU A 565 -12.37 -2.24 9.52
N ALA A 566 -11.61 -1.57 8.63
CA ALA A 566 -10.20 -1.24 8.86
C ALA A 566 -10.00 -0.22 10.00
N ASN A 567 -10.87 0.80 10.11
CA ASN A 567 -10.83 1.74 11.23
C ASN A 567 -11.22 1.07 12.55
N GLU A 568 -12.19 0.15 12.54
CA GLU A 568 -12.56 -0.58 13.75
C GLU A 568 -11.41 -1.50 14.22
N LEU A 569 -10.78 -2.24 13.30
CA LEU A 569 -9.59 -3.03 13.59
C LEU A 569 -8.47 -2.16 14.19
N SER A 570 -8.23 -0.99 13.61
CA SER A 570 -7.22 -0.05 14.10
C SER A 570 -7.53 0.45 15.52
N ARG A 571 -8.78 0.82 15.81
CA ARG A 571 -9.20 1.24 17.17
C ARG A 571 -9.05 0.12 18.18
N GLN A 572 -9.41 -1.11 17.82
CA GLN A 572 -9.23 -2.27 18.69
C GLN A 572 -7.75 -2.51 18.99
N ASN A 573 -6.88 -2.41 17.98
CA ASN A 573 -5.45 -2.61 18.15
C ASN A 573 -4.77 -1.47 18.93
N LEU A 574 -5.19 -0.21 18.75
CA LEU A 574 -4.75 0.89 19.61
C LEU A 574 -5.12 0.66 21.09
N LYS A 575 -6.32 0.15 21.37
CA LYS A 575 -6.73 -0.23 22.74
C LYS A 575 -5.88 -1.36 23.30
N LYS A 576 -5.58 -2.39 22.50
CA LYS A 576 -4.69 -3.49 22.92
C LYS A 576 -3.28 -2.99 23.21
N LEU A 577 -2.71 -2.15 22.36
CA LEU A 577 -1.38 -1.55 22.57
C LEU A 577 -1.34 -0.71 23.85
N ALA A 578 -2.35 0.14 24.08
CA ALA A 578 -2.45 0.91 25.32
C ALA A 578 -2.50 0.00 26.56
N ASN A 579 -3.20 -1.14 26.49
CA ASN A 579 -3.22 -2.12 27.58
C ASN A 579 -1.87 -2.84 27.73
N ILE A 580 -1.19 -3.18 26.64
CA ILE A 580 0.16 -3.76 26.67
C ILE A 580 1.13 -2.80 27.35
N GLU A 581 1.16 -1.53 26.96
CA GLU A 581 1.99 -0.51 27.62
C GLU A 581 1.66 -0.41 29.12
N LYS A 582 0.37 -0.33 29.47
CA LYS A 582 -0.09 -0.29 30.86
C LYS A 582 0.40 -1.49 31.65
N ASN A 583 0.33 -2.69 31.09
CA ASN A 583 0.75 -3.93 31.74
C ASN A 583 2.28 -3.98 31.92
N LEU A 584 3.04 -3.60 30.89
CA LEU A 584 4.51 -3.53 30.97
C LEU A 584 4.97 -2.56 32.08
N ILE A 585 4.35 -1.37 32.17
CA ILE A 585 4.62 -0.42 33.25
C ILE A 585 4.18 -0.97 34.60
N ALA A 586 3.00 -1.60 34.69
CA ALA A 586 2.49 -2.18 35.93
C ALA A 586 3.41 -3.26 36.50
N GLU A 587 3.95 -4.13 35.65
CA GLU A 587 4.84 -5.21 36.07
C GLU A 587 6.16 -4.70 36.66
N LYS A 588 6.76 -3.66 36.07
CA LYS A 588 8.06 -3.13 36.53
C LYS A 588 7.93 -2.12 37.68
N PHE A 589 6.97 -1.20 37.59
CA PHE A 589 6.88 -0.04 38.49
C PHE A 589 5.74 -0.13 39.50
N GLY A 590 4.73 -0.97 39.24
CA GLY A 590 3.49 -1.05 40.00
C GLY A 590 2.61 0.17 39.77
N LEU A 591 1.41 -0.03 39.24
CA LEU A 591 0.43 1.06 39.10
C LEU A 591 -0.35 1.28 40.39
N ASP A 592 -0.67 2.55 40.66
CA ASP A 592 -1.52 2.99 41.76
C ASP A 592 -2.20 4.31 41.40
N GLU A 593 -3.49 4.26 41.07
CA GLU A 593 -4.27 5.45 40.67
C GLU A 593 -4.42 6.47 41.82
N SER A 594 -4.23 6.06 43.08
CA SER A 594 -4.25 6.97 44.23
C SER A 594 -2.91 7.64 44.51
N SER A 595 -1.84 7.18 43.86
CA SER A 595 -0.49 7.71 44.03
C SER A 595 -0.38 9.12 43.45
N ASN A 596 0.45 9.92 44.11
CA ASN A 596 0.88 11.23 43.65
C ASN A 596 2.24 11.19 42.92
N ILE A 597 2.76 9.99 42.66
CA ILE A 597 3.97 9.75 41.89
C ILE A 597 3.59 9.36 40.47
N PHE A 598 4.15 10.07 39.51
CA PHE A 598 3.90 9.91 38.09
C PHE A 598 5.14 9.40 37.39
N LEU A 599 4.93 8.66 36.30
CA LEU A 599 5.95 8.19 35.38
C LEU A 599 5.59 8.65 33.97
N VAL A 600 6.57 9.23 33.29
CA VAL A 600 6.55 9.51 31.85
C VAL A 600 7.75 8.84 31.20
N TYR A 601 7.64 8.46 29.94
CA TYR A 601 8.74 7.86 29.19
C TYR A 601 8.99 8.55 27.85
N ASN A 602 10.21 8.42 27.36
CA ASN A 602 10.67 8.96 26.09
C ASN A 602 11.38 7.85 25.31
N SER A 603 10.71 7.36 24.28
CA SER A 603 11.24 6.38 23.33
C SER A 603 12.05 7.01 22.19
N ASN A 604 12.20 8.34 22.16
CA ASN A 604 12.99 9.03 21.15
C ASN A 604 14.47 9.11 21.57
N SER A 605 15.33 9.40 20.58
CA SER A 605 16.79 9.38 20.70
C SER A 605 17.43 10.60 21.35
N ARG A 606 16.65 11.65 21.60
CA ARG A 606 17.11 12.88 22.26
C ARG A 606 16.28 13.16 23.50
N ASP A 607 16.89 13.85 24.46
CA ASP A 607 16.23 14.36 25.64
C ASP A 607 15.08 15.28 25.22
N ARG A 608 13.97 15.23 25.95
CA ARG A 608 12.76 15.98 25.61
C ARG A 608 12.39 16.91 26.74
N LYS A 609 12.61 18.20 26.48
CA LYS A 609 11.98 19.28 27.26
C LYS A 609 10.52 19.41 26.82
N ILE A 610 9.60 19.15 27.73
CA ILE A 610 8.15 19.23 27.48
C ILE A 610 7.47 20.12 28.51
N ILE A 611 6.32 20.67 28.14
CA ILE A 611 5.33 21.17 29.09
C ILE A 611 4.24 20.11 29.20
N LEU A 612 4.21 19.43 30.34
CA LEU A 612 3.20 18.44 30.65
C LEU A 612 1.96 19.14 31.22
N LYS A 613 0.80 18.87 30.62
CA LYS A 613 -0.50 19.34 31.11
C LYS A 613 -1.30 18.19 31.68
N LEU A 614 -1.62 18.23 32.97
CA LEU A 614 -2.35 17.18 33.69
C LEU A 614 -3.66 17.71 34.27
N PRO A 615 -4.76 16.94 34.20
CA PRO A 615 -5.96 17.24 34.96
C PRO A 615 -5.65 17.21 36.47
N TYR A 616 -5.88 18.32 37.16
CA TYR A 616 -5.61 18.46 38.59
C TYR A 616 -6.57 19.51 39.19
N PRO A 617 -7.08 19.33 40.43
CA PRO A 617 -7.88 20.37 41.09
C PRO A 617 -7.13 21.69 41.17
N ASP A 618 -7.86 22.81 41.15
CA ASP A 618 -7.26 24.13 41.30
C ASP A 618 -6.57 24.25 42.67
N GLY A 619 -5.37 24.81 42.67
CA GLY A 619 -4.54 24.88 43.89
C GLY A 619 -3.05 25.06 43.61
N SER A 620 -2.27 25.06 44.68
CA SER A 620 -0.81 25.17 44.65
C SER A 620 -0.17 23.81 44.85
N TYR A 621 0.76 23.45 43.97
CA TYR A 621 1.43 22.15 43.96
C TYR A 621 2.92 22.30 43.80
N THR A 622 3.67 21.47 44.50
CA THR A 622 5.07 21.20 44.18
C THR A 622 5.13 20.03 43.21
N VAL A 623 5.80 20.22 42.07
CA VAL A 623 6.21 19.15 41.16
C VAL A 623 7.70 18.91 41.36
N GLU A 624 8.06 17.72 41.82
CA GLU A 624 9.43 17.40 42.20
C GLU A 624 9.93 16.16 41.44
N THR A 625 11.05 16.32 40.74
CA THR A 625 11.85 15.23 40.15
C THR A 625 13.02 14.91 41.10
N ASN A 626 13.94 14.04 40.69
CA ASN A 626 15.17 13.83 41.49
C ASN A 626 16.16 14.99 41.38
N GLU A 627 16.01 15.86 40.39
CA GLU A 627 16.95 16.94 40.06
C GLU A 627 16.38 18.33 40.34
N GLU A 628 15.06 18.48 40.25
CA GLU A 628 14.38 19.78 40.30
C GLU A 628 13.12 19.74 41.16
N LYS A 629 12.84 20.86 41.84
CA LYS A 629 11.59 21.13 42.55
C LYS A 629 10.99 22.41 41.98
N GLN A 630 9.74 22.33 41.50
CA GLN A 630 9.03 23.45 40.87
C GLN A 630 7.72 23.73 41.64
N LEU A 631 7.49 24.99 42.02
CA LEU A 631 6.17 25.45 42.49
C LEU A 631 5.30 25.74 41.27
N ARG A 632 4.13 25.09 41.19
CA ARG A 632 3.19 25.17 40.08
C ARG A 632 1.77 25.39 40.59
N PHE A 633 0.95 26.05 39.78
CA PHE A 633 -0.43 26.36 40.11
C PHE A 633 -1.34 25.67 39.11
N ALA A 634 -2.32 24.93 39.62
CA ALA A 634 -3.39 24.41 38.79
C ALA A 634 -4.48 25.46 38.69
N ASP A 635 -4.90 25.78 37.47
CA ASP A 635 -5.98 26.72 37.18
C ASP A 635 -6.89 26.12 36.09
N ASN A 636 -8.20 26.30 36.24
CA ASN A 636 -9.23 25.73 35.35
C ASN A 636 -9.13 24.19 35.22
N GLY A 637 -8.75 23.52 36.31
CA GLY A 637 -8.67 22.06 36.39
C GLY A 637 -7.43 21.45 35.74
N PHE A 638 -6.41 22.23 35.43
CA PHE A 638 -5.15 21.74 34.86
C PHE A 638 -3.92 22.29 35.56
N LEU A 639 -2.96 21.40 35.83
CA LEU A 639 -1.60 21.74 36.25
C LEU A 639 -0.64 21.63 35.07
N GLU A 640 0.17 22.66 34.86
CA GLU A 640 1.26 22.64 33.87
C GLU A 640 2.61 22.52 34.58
N ALA A 641 3.48 21.66 34.06
CA ALA A 641 4.82 21.46 34.59
C ALA A 641 5.83 21.26 33.47
N GLU A 642 7.00 21.88 33.64
CA GLU A 642 8.12 21.72 32.71
C GLU A 642 8.93 20.48 33.13
N LEU A 643 9.13 19.54 32.22
CA LEU A 643 9.88 18.31 32.50
C LEU A 643 10.93 18.08 31.43
N ASN A 644 12.12 17.67 31.85
CA ASN A 644 13.16 17.16 30.95
C ASN A 644 13.21 15.63 31.03
N ILE A 645 12.74 14.95 29.99
CA ILE A 645 12.65 13.48 29.95
C ILE A 645 13.86 12.94 29.17
N PRO A 646 14.76 12.15 29.81
CA PRO A 646 15.95 11.65 29.14
C PRO A 646 15.63 10.75 27.94
N ALA A 647 16.48 10.79 26.91
CA ALA A 647 16.39 9.94 25.71
C ALA A 647 16.37 8.45 26.06
N ASN A 648 15.57 7.67 25.32
CA ASN A 648 15.42 6.22 25.47
C ASN A 648 15.30 5.77 26.94
N ASN A 649 14.52 6.51 27.74
CA ASN A 649 14.39 6.31 29.18
C ASN A 649 13.03 6.79 29.71
N TYR A 650 12.88 6.78 31.03
CA TYR A 650 11.72 7.28 31.75
C TYR A 650 12.13 8.26 32.86
N LEU A 651 11.18 9.08 33.28
CA LEU A 651 11.29 10.01 34.40
C LEU A 651 10.13 9.75 35.36
N THR A 652 10.43 9.68 36.67
CA THR A 652 9.40 9.72 37.71
C THR A 652 9.45 11.04 38.48
N PHE A 653 8.28 11.58 38.82
CA PHE A 653 8.15 12.81 39.58
C PHE A 653 6.96 12.74 40.54
N THR A 654 6.98 13.52 41.62
CA THR A 654 5.87 13.58 42.59
C THR A 654 5.18 14.92 42.50
N ILE A 655 3.86 14.92 42.67
CA ILE A 655 3.05 16.13 42.85
C ILE A 655 2.56 16.17 44.30
N THR A 656 2.83 17.24 45.05
CA THR A 656 2.33 17.42 46.42
C THR A 656 1.65 18.76 46.56
N GLU A 657 0.47 18.77 47.17
CA GLU A 657 -0.20 20.02 47.55
C GLU A 657 0.68 20.83 48.52
N THR A 658 0.66 22.14 48.39
CA THR A 658 1.46 23.05 49.20
C THR A 658 0.72 24.36 49.45
N ASP A 659 0.98 24.98 50.60
CA ASP A 659 0.47 26.32 50.94
C ASP A 659 1.43 27.44 50.47
N GLU A 660 2.51 27.08 49.77
CA GLU A 660 3.46 28.04 49.20
C GLU A 660 2.75 28.95 48.17
N ASN A 661 2.86 30.26 48.39
CA ASN A 661 2.38 31.29 47.47
C ASN A 661 3.55 31.82 46.63
N GLY A 662 3.32 32.04 45.34
CA GLY A 662 4.29 32.63 44.42
C GLY A 662 3.63 33.60 43.45
N ASP A 663 4.42 34.49 42.86
CA ASP A 663 3.93 35.43 41.85
C ASP A 663 3.64 34.69 40.54
N LYS A 664 2.38 34.72 40.09
CA LYS A 664 1.97 34.20 38.78
C LYS A 664 2.38 35.19 37.68
N GLN A 665 3.48 34.90 36.98
CA GLN A 665 3.97 35.74 35.89
C GLN A 665 3.59 35.13 34.54
N ASN A 666 2.47 35.57 33.97
CA ASN A 666 2.00 35.05 32.69
C ASN A 666 2.87 35.49 31.51
N LEU A 667 2.87 34.69 30.44
CA LEU A 667 3.41 35.10 29.15
C LEU A 667 2.74 36.41 28.68
N PRO A 668 3.44 37.29 27.94
CA PRO A 668 2.93 38.61 27.52
C PRO A 668 1.89 38.55 26.37
N SER A 669 1.01 37.54 26.38
CA SER A 669 0.02 37.28 25.33
C SER A 669 -1.31 38.00 25.57
N LYS A 670 -2.06 38.26 24.49
CA LYS A 670 -3.34 38.99 24.43
C LYS A 670 -4.30 38.29 23.44
N ASN A 671 -5.54 38.77 23.32
CA ASN A 671 -6.59 38.17 22.47
C ASN A 671 -6.24 37.98 20.98
N ASN A 672 -5.26 38.70 20.45
CA ASN A 672 -4.81 38.59 19.06
C ASN A 672 -3.27 38.48 18.94
N VAL A 673 -2.56 38.28 20.05
CA VAL A 673 -1.10 38.22 20.07
C VAL A 673 -0.67 37.08 20.99
N LEU A 674 0.12 36.14 20.45
CA LEU A 674 0.83 35.13 21.22
C LEU A 674 2.30 35.54 21.29
N GLU A 675 2.84 35.71 22.49
CA GLU A 675 4.20 36.18 22.69
C GLU A 675 4.90 35.45 23.84
N ASN A 676 6.14 35.02 23.60
CA ASN A 676 7.09 34.51 24.58
C ASN A 676 8.46 35.18 24.39
N ASP A 677 9.53 34.68 25.00
CA ASP A 677 10.86 35.29 24.90
C ASP A 677 11.52 35.14 23.51
N LEU A 678 11.06 34.18 22.69
CA LEU A 678 11.66 33.83 21.41
C LEU A 678 10.87 34.35 20.20
N ILE A 679 9.54 34.39 20.29
CA ILE A 679 8.65 34.76 19.19
C ILE A 679 7.50 35.65 19.62
N ARG A 680 6.99 36.42 18.65
CA ARG A 680 5.71 37.14 18.76
C ARG A 680 4.89 36.88 17.50
N ALA A 681 3.75 36.24 17.63
CA ALA A 681 2.79 35.97 16.56
C ALA A 681 1.54 36.84 16.71
N GLU A 682 1.12 37.51 15.64
CA GLU A 682 -0.06 38.39 15.63
C GLU A 682 -1.11 37.91 14.63
N LEU A 683 -2.37 37.91 15.06
CA LEU A 683 -3.52 37.43 14.29
C LEU A 683 -4.45 38.59 13.89
N ASN A 684 -5.01 38.51 12.70
CA ASN A 684 -5.97 39.49 12.19
C ASN A 684 -7.44 39.10 12.43
N GLU A 685 -8.38 39.94 11.99
CA GLU A 685 -9.83 39.72 12.09
C GLU A 685 -10.36 38.56 11.22
N LYS A 686 -9.53 38.00 10.34
CA LYS A 686 -9.83 36.78 9.58
C LYS A 686 -9.28 35.51 10.24
N GLY A 687 -8.56 35.66 11.35
CA GLY A 687 -7.90 34.57 12.06
C GLY A 687 -6.60 34.08 11.42
N GLU A 688 -6.09 34.81 10.43
CA GLU A 688 -4.79 34.56 9.80
C GLU A 688 -3.67 35.10 10.68
N ILE A 689 -2.52 34.44 10.71
CA ILE A 689 -1.30 34.93 11.37
C ILE A 689 -0.60 35.87 10.38
N ILE A 690 -0.56 37.16 10.70
CA ILE A 690 -0.05 38.21 9.78
C ILE A 690 1.39 38.62 10.06
N SER A 691 1.90 38.31 11.25
CA SER A 691 3.29 38.56 11.64
C SER A 691 3.76 37.44 12.57
N VAL A 692 4.97 36.95 12.36
CA VAL A 692 5.69 36.07 13.28
C VAL A 692 7.10 36.63 13.40
N TYR A 693 7.33 37.44 14.43
CA TYR A 693 8.61 38.07 14.67
C TYR A 693 9.51 37.14 15.49
N ASP A 694 10.64 36.74 14.92
CA ASP A 694 11.69 35.99 15.62
C ASP A 694 12.59 36.98 16.38
N LYS A 695 12.50 36.93 17.71
CA LYS A 695 13.23 37.85 18.60
C LYS A 695 14.72 37.53 18.69
N GLU A 696 15.10 36.26 18.52
CA GLU A 696 16.49 35.84 18.53
C GLU A 696 17.21 36.35 17.27
N CYS A 697 16.59 36.13 16.09
CA CYS A 697 17.15 36.57 14.81
C CYS A 697 16.79 38.01 14.44
N LYS A 698 15.96 38.68 15.27
CA LYS A 698 15.51 40.07 15.12
C LYS A 698 14.93 40.37 13.74
N ARG A 699 14.02 39.52 13.28
CA ARG A 699 13.42 39.63 11.94
C ARG A 699 11.96 39.20 11.91
N GLU A 700 11.24 39.76 10.94
CA GLU A 700 9.98 39.20 10.48
C GLU A 700 10.26 37.91 9.67
N THR A 701 9.38 36.92 9.82
CA THR A 701 9.51 35.62 9.17
C THR A 701 8.49 35.40 8.06
N LEU A 702 7.47 36.24 7.98
CA LEU A 702 6.39 36.15 7.00
C LEU A 702 6.47 37.25 5.92
N ALA A 703 6.29 36.87 4.65
CA ALA A 703 6.09 37.79 3.53
C ALA A 703 4.59 37.94 3.15
N GLY A 704 3.73 37.18 3.81
CA GLY A 704 2.28 37.20 3.72
C GLY A 704 1.67 36.31 4.80
N PRO A 705 0.33 36.22 4.88
CA PRO A 705 -0.31 35.52 5.99
C PRO A 705 0.06 34.03 6.06
N ALA A 706 0.12 33.52 7.28
CA ALA A 706 0.09 32.11 7.62
C ALA A 706 -1.26 31.72 8.24
N ASN A 707 -1.51 30.41 8.36
CA ASN A 707 -2.80 29.87 8.79
C ASN A 707 -3.98 30.33 7.90
N LYS A 708 -3.73 30.53 6.59
CA LYS A 708 -4.81 30.91 5.67
C LYS A 708 -5.59 29.67 5.25
N LEU A 709 -6.78 29.47 5.81
CA LEU A 709 -7.68 28.38 5.45
C LEU A 709 -8.38 28.68 4.11
N LEU A 710 -8.40 27.70 3.21
CA LEU A 710 -9.04 27.79 1.90
C LEU A 710 -9.80 26.51 1.59
N VAL A 711 -11.00 26.64 1.04
CA VAL A 711 -11.78 25.49 0.54
C VAL A 711 -11.84 25.57 -0.98
N TRP A 712 -11.44 24.48 -1.64
CA TRP A 712 -11.44 24.35 -3.08
C TRP A 712 -12.53 23.39 -3.53
N GLU A 713 -13.00 23.56 -4.77
CA GLU A 713 -13.81 22.54 -5.43
C GLU A 713 -12.94 21.32 -5.74
N ASP A 714 -13.45 20.13 -5.46
CA ASP A 714 -12.75 18.86 -5.62
C ASP A 714 -13.54 17.91 -6.52
N LYS A 715 -13.39 18.14 -7.83
CA LYS A 715 -14.03 17.37 -8.89
C LYS A 715 -13.00 17.06 -9.98
N PRO A 716 -12.15 16.04 -9.76
CA PRO A 716 -11.24 15.58 -10.81
C PRO A 716 -12.02 14.95 -11.98
N ASN A 717 -11.34 14.77 -13.11
CA ASN A 717 -11.93 14.24 -14.34
C ASN A 717 -12.38 12.77 -14.20
N ASN A 718 -11.60 11.97 -13.47
CA ASN A 718 -11.87 10.57 -13.19
C ASN A 718 -11.46 10.25 -11.74
N TRP A 719 -11.99 9.15 -11.20
CA TRP A 719 -11.55 8.52 -9.95
C TRP A 719 -11.37 9.51 -8.78
N GLY A 720 -12.43 10.18 -8.36
CA GLY A 720 -12.47 11.18 -7.29
C GLY A 720 -11.72 10.83 -6.01
N ALA A 721 -11.80 9.58 -5.55
CA ALA A 721 -11.09 9.14 -4.36
C ALA A 721 -9.55 9.13 -4.55
N TRP A 722 -9.09 8.83 -5.77
CA TRP A 722 -7.68 8.74 -6.13
C TRP A 722 -7.09 10.06 -6.57
N ASP A 723 -7.79 10.82 -7.42
CA ASP A 723 -7.17 11.90 -8.17
C ASP A 723 -7.48 13.30 -7.64
N ILE A 724 -6.56 14.21 -7.93
CA ILE A 724 -6.74 15.66 -7.93
C ILE A 724 -6.12 16.14 -9.24
N ASN A 725 -6.82 16.95 -10.03
CA ASN A 725 -6.24 17.56 -11.23
C ASN A 725 -5.82 19.01 -10.96
N HIS A 726 -4.67 19.43 -11.51
CA HIS A 726 -4.03 20.73 -11.25
C HIS A 726 -4.95 21.96 -11.40
N PHE A 727 -5.92 21.90 -12.32
CA PHE A 727 -6.83 23.01 -12.61
C PHE A 727 -7.73 23.41 -11.43
N TYR A 728 -7.83 22.61 -10.35
CA TYR A 728 -8.55 23.06 -9.17
C TYR A 728 -8.00 24.40 -8.65
N ARG A 729 -6.67 24.62 -8.77
CA ARG A 729 -6.01 25.87 -8.36
C ARG A 729 -6.35 27.08 -9.24
N GLU A 730 -6.98 26.86 -10.39
CA GLU A 730 -7.48 27.92 -11.29
C GLU A 730 -8.90 28.36 -10.92
N THR A 731 -9.60 27.59 -10.08
CA THR A 731 -10.93 27.94 -9.58
C THR A 731 -10.86 29.00 -8.47
N ARG A 732 -12.01 29.55 -8.06
CA ARG A 732 -12.04 30.49 -6.93
C ARG A 732 -12.30 29.71 -5.64
N PRO A 733 -11.38 29.73 -4.65
CA PRO A 733 -11.64 29.08 -3.36
C PRO A 733 -12.64 29.89 -2.53
N TRP A 734 -13.30 29.20 -1.59
CA TRP A 734 -14.03 29.83 -0.50
C TRP A 734 -13.09 30.10 0.68
N GLU A 735 -13.20 31.30 1.28
CA GLU A 735 -12.54 31.64 2.54
C GLU A 735 -13.53 31.37 3.70
N PRO A 736 -13.14 30.61 4.73
CA PRO A 736 -13.91 30.48 5.97
C PRO A 736 -14.24 31.82 6.64
N GLU A 737 -15.40 31.88 7.30
CA GLU A 737 -15.83 33.03 8.09
C GLU A 737 -15.39 32.83 9.55
N LEU A 738 -14.58 33.74 10.09
CA LEU A 738 -14.24 33.75 11.52
C LEU A 738 -15.45 34.21 12.34
N ILE A 739 -15.85 33.40 13.32
CA ILE A 739 -16.99 33.67 14.21
C ILE A 739 -16.54 34.23 15.55
N SER A 740 -15.45 33.69 16.12
CA SER A 740 -14.91 34.15 17.40
C SER A 740 -13.40 33.89 17.46
N GLN A 741 -12.69 34.75 18.20
CA GLN A 741 -11.27 34.62 18.52
C GLN A 741 -11.03 35.12 19.94
N GLU A 742 -10.56 34.24 20.82
CA GLU A 742 -10.43 34.52 22.25
C GLU A 742 -9.16 33.89 22.81
N LEU A 743 -8.45 34.61 23.69
CA LEU A 743 -7.38 34.02 24.50
C LEU A 743 -8.02 33.10 25.54
N THR A 744 -7.92 31.79 25.34
CA THR A 744 -8.60 30.78 26.17
C THR A 744 -7.71 30.19 27.24
N HIS A 745 -6.40 30.30 27.10
CA HIS A 745 -5.46 29.84 28.11
C HIS A 745 -4.24 30.77 28.18
N LEU A 746 -3.80 31.05 29.40
CA LEU A 746 -2.64 31.89 29.67
C LEU A 746 -2.01 31.46 31.01
N SER A 747 -0.73 31.06 30.96
CA SER A 747 0.11 30.75 32.12
C SER A 747 1.51 31.35 31.91
N ASP A 748 2.43 31.07 32.83
CA ASP A 748 3.86 31.36 32.70
C ASP A 748 4.55 30.44 31.67
N LEU A 749 3.92 29.32 31.32
CA LEU A 749 4.47 28.27 30.46
C LEU A 749 3.84 28.25 29.07
N THR A 750 2.55 28.51 28.94
CA THR A 750 1.83 28.42 27.67
C THR A 750 0.80 29.53 27.49
N ALA A 751 0.49 29.83 26.23
CA ALA A 751 -0.61 30.71 25.86
C ALA A 751 -1.36 30.11 24.67
N GLU A 752 -2.68 30.23 24.65
CA GLU A 752 -3.55 29.66 23.62
C GLU A 752 -4.67 30.62 23.23
N ILE A 753 -4.84 30.83 21.92
CA ILE A 753 -6.00 31.49 21.32
C ILE A 753 -6.87 30.42 20.67
N THR A 754 -8.17 30.40 21.02
CA THR A 754 -9.17 29.58 20.34
C THR A 754 -9.92 30.42 19.32
N GLN A 755 -10.00 29.91 18.09
CA GLN A 755 -10.79 30.46 17.00
C GLN A 755 -11.91 29.49 16.60
N LYS A 756 -13.06 30.03 16.20
CA LYS A 756 -14.15 29.25 15.61
C LYS A 756 -14.46 29.81 14.24
N PHE A 757 -14.54 28.93 13.24
CA PHE A 757 -14.85 29.26 11.87
C PHE A 757 -16.11 28.54 11.42
N LYS A 758 -16.92 29.25 10.62
CA LYS A 758 -17.94 28.65 9.77
C LYS A 758 -17.34 28.40 8.39
N VAL A 759 -17.45 27.17 7.91
CA VAL A 759 -16.89 26.73 6.63
C VAL A 759 -18.00 26.13 5.80
N LEU A 760 -18.71 26.93 5.00
CA LEU A 760 -19.91 26.47 4.27
C LEU A 760 -20.93 25.83 5.25
N ASN A 761 -21.17 24.51 5.16
CA ASN A 761 -22.04 23.74 6.06
C ASN A 761 -21.28 23.09 7.23
N SER A 762 -19.96 23.22 7.23
CA SER A 762 -19.02 22.66 8.20
C SER A 762 -18.56 23.71 9.21
N SER A 763 -17.85 23.26 10.24
CA SER A 763 -17.24 24.15 11.23
C SER A 763 -15.82 23.70 11.59
N VAL A 764 -14.95 24.67 11.90
CA VAL A 764 -13.58 24.43 12.37
C VAL A 764 -13.40 25.16 13.69
N THR A 765 -12.91 24.48 14.71
CA THR A 765 -12.37 25.10 15.92
C THR A 765 -10.85 24.92 15.91
N GLN A 766 -10.11 26.03 15.88
CA GLN A 766 -8.65 26.02 15.96
C GLN A 766 -8.19 26.47 17.35
N LYS A 767 -7.20 25.79 17.91
CA LYS A 767 -6.46 26.21 19.11
C LYS A 767 -5.02 26.47 18.70
N ILE A 768 -4.61 27.74 18.74
CA ILE A 768 -3.30 28.21 18.34
C ILE A 768 -2.52 28.49 19.62
N SER A 769 -1.41 27.78 19.84
CA SER A 769 -0.65 27.87 21.08
C SER A 769 0.86 28.03 20.88
N ILE A 770 1.50 28.64 21.87
CA ILE A 770 2.94 28.76 22.01
C ILE A 770 3.37 28.32 23.41
N GLU A 771 4.64 27.94 23.54
CA GLU A 771 5.27 27.46 24.77
C GLU A 771 6.46 28.39 25.12
N LYS A 772 6.72 28.67 26.41
CA LYS A 772 7.71 29.66 26.91
C LYS A 772 9.06 29.65 26.18
N ASP A 773 9.66 28.47 26.00
CA ASP A 773 11.00 28.28 25.42
C ASP A 773 10.96 27.63 24.03
N SER A 774 9.96 27.97 23.21
CA SER A 774 9.81 27.41 21.86
C SER A 774 9.45 28.48 20.83
N LYS A 775 9.98 28.34 19.61
CA LYS A 775 9.53 29.09 18.43
C LYS A 775 8.36 28.43 17.70
N GLU A 776 7.98 27.22 18.11
CA GLU A 776 6.89 26.48 17.47
C GLU A 776 5.54 27.14 17.77
N ILE A 777 4.76 27.41 16.72
CA ILE A 777 3.36 27.84 16.81
C ILE A 777 2.50 26.62 16.46
N ARG A 778 1.87 26.02 17.47
CA ARG A 778 1.10 24.78 17.32
C ARG A 778 -0.38 25.10 17.07
N ILE A 779 -0.98 24.42 16.10
CA ILE A 779 -2.38 24.64 15.68
C ILE A 779 -3.11 23.31 15.72
N TYR A 780 -3.88 23.11 16.79
CA TYR A 780 -4.79 21.98 16.92
C TYR A 780 -6.15 22.34 16.30
N ASN A 781 -6.74 21.42 15.55
CA ASN A 781 -7.98 21.63 14.82
C ASN A 781 -9.00 20.57 15.20
N GLU A 782 -10.24 20.98 15.46
CA GLU A 782 -11.42 20.13 15.46
C GLU A 782 -12.32 20.57 14.31
N VAL A 783 -12.65 19.65 13.40
CA VAL A 783 -13.43 19.96 12.20
C VAL A 783 -14.66 19.06 12.15
N ASP A 784 -15.86 19.64 12.17
CA ASP A 784 -17.10 18.93 11.84
C ASP A 784 -17.34 19.06 10.33
N TRP A 785 -16.80 18.10 9.56
CA TRP A 785 -16.75 18.16 8.10
C TRP A 785 -17.99 17.52 7.47
N LYS A 786 -18.72 18.33 6.71
CA LYS A 786 -20.01 17.97 6.08
C LYS A 786 -20.07 18.31 4.59
N GLU A 787 -18.97 18.78 4.01
CA GLU A 787 -18.95 19.19 2.61
C GLU A 787 -18.84 18.01 1.65
N GLU A 788 -19.33 18.20 0.42
CA GLU A 788 -19.21 17.24 -0.67
C GLU A 788 -18.41 17.82 -1.83
N HIS A 789 -17.49 17.03 -2.38
CA HIS A 789 -16.60 17.46 -3.47
C HIS A 789 -15.90 18.78 -3.11
N LYS A 790 -15.34 18.82 -1.90
CA LYS A 790 -14.55 19.94 -1.40
C LYS A 790 -13.22 19.45 -0.84
N MET A 791 -12.23 20.32 -0.93
CA MET A 791 -10.90 20.10 -0.37
C MET A 791 -10.50 21.29 0.50
N LEU A 792 -10.32 21.06 1.80
CA LEU A 792 -9.86 22.05 2.77
C LEU A 792 -8.33 22.04 2.81
N ARG A 793 -7.70 23.20 2.65
CA ARG A 793 -6.25 23.39 2.68
C ARG A 793 -5.87 24.57 3.57
N VAL A 794 -4.64 24.55 4.07
CA VAL A 794 -4.06 25.69 4.81
C VAL A 794 -2.78 26.15 4.13
N GLN A 795 -2.57 27.47 4.08
CA GLN A 795 -1.40 28.08 3.46
C GLN A 795 -0.61 28.95 4.45
N ALA A 796 0.70 28.98 4.24
CA ALA A 796 1.62 29.95 4.83
C ALA A 796 2.57 30.52 3.80
N LYS A 797 2.90 31.80 3.96
CA LYS A 797 3.79 32.53 3.05
C LYS A 797 5.01 33.11 3.78
N PRO A 798 5.99 32.28 4.16
CA PRO A 798 7.23 32.75 4.77
C PRO A 798 8.02 33.70 3.87
N ASP A 799 8.84 34.57 4.47
CA ASP A 799 9.83 35.42 3.80
C ASP A 799 11.10 34.64 3.47
N ILE A 800 10.92 33.56 2.72
CA ILE A 800 11.99 32.65 2.31
C ILE A 800 11.83 32.37 0.83
N PHE A 801 12.89 32.62 0.07
CA PHE A 801 12.96 32.30 -1.34
C PHE A 801 14.07 31.29 -1.56
N ALA A 802 13.70 30.08 -1.98
CA ALA A 802 14.60 28.98 -2.31
C ALA A 802 14.07 28.23 -3.55
N ASP A 803 14.95 27.67 -4.36
CA ASP A 803 14.60 26.93 -5.58
C ASP A 803 14.09 25.50 -5.28
N THR A 804 14.35 25.02 -4.06
CA THR A 804 13.88 23.73 -3.55
C THR A 804 13.30 23.86 -2.14
N ALA A 805 12.39 22.96 -1.81
CA ALA A 805 11.94 22.68 -0.45
C ALA A 805 12.28 21.25 -0.06
N SER A 806 12.61 21.02 1.21
CA SER A 806 12.97 19.73 1.78
C SER A 806 11.74 19.08 2.40
N PHE A 807 11.47 17.82 2.09
CA PHE A 807 10.33 17.07 2.59
C PHE A 807 10.79 15.81 3.29
N GLU A 808 10.17 15.48 4.42
CA GLU A 808 10.45 14.22 5.07
C GLU A 808 9.86 13.04 4.30
N ILE A 809 10.69 12.01 4.10
CA ILE A 809 10.29 10.69 3.62
C ILE A 809 10.79 9.63 4.61
N GLN A 810 10.57 8.35 4.31
CA GLN A 810 11.07 7.26 5.14
C GLN A 810 12.61 7.35 5.26
N TYR A 811 13.13 7.29 6.49
CA TYR A 811 14.57 7.29 6.79
C TYR A 811 15.39 8.47 6.19
N GLY A 812 14.77 9.62 5.92
CA GLY A 812 15.53 10.78 5.43
C GLY A 812 14.67 11.89 4.86
N THR A 813 15.29 12.74 4.03
CA THR A 813 14.60 13.86 3.37
C THR A 813 14.89 13.88 1.87
N ILE A 814 13.96 14.45 1.10
CA ILE A 814 14.11 14.68 -0.34
C ILE A 814 13.84 16.15 -0.67
N GLN A 815 14.61 16.70 -1.59
CA GLN A 815 14.39 18.06 -2.11
C GLN A 815 13.53 18.02 -3.37
N ARG A 816 12.47 18.84 -3.41
CA ARG A 816 11.64 19.04 -4.61
C ARG A 816 11.67 20.49 -5.03
N LYS A 817 11.55 20.75 -6.34
CA LYS A 817 11.59 22.10 -6.91
C LYS A 817 10.34 22.89 -6.51
N THR A 818 10.52 24.18 -6.23
CA THR A 818 9.45 25.11 -5.84
C THR A 818 8.85 25.85 -7.06
N HIS A 819 9.21 25.44 -8.28
CA HIS A 819 8.82 26.09 -9.53
C HIS A 819 8.54 25.05 -10.62
N GLU A 820 7.83 25.45 -11.68
CA GLU A 820 7.19 24.55 -12.64
C GLU A 820 7.87 24.58 -14.03
N ASN A 821 9.20 24.77 -14.09
CA ASN A 821 9.90 25.04 -15.36
C ASN A 821 9.90 23.87 -16.36
N THR A 822 9.70 22.64 -15.88
CA THR A 822 9.66 21.43 -16.71
C THR A 822 8.37 20.69 -16.43
N THR A 823 7.90 19.89 -17.38
CA THR A 823 6.70 19.05 -17.21
C THR A 823 6.80 18.14 -16.00
N TRP A 824 7.99 17.66 -15.66
CA TRP A 824 8.25 16.85 -14.46
C TRP A 824 8.08 17.63 -13.16
N ASN A 825 8.41 18.93 -13.15
CA ASN A 825 8.19 19.79 -12.00
C ASN A 825 6.72 20.23 -11.92
N SER A 826 6.10 20.58 -13.04
CA SER A 826 4.67 20.91 -13.11
C SER A 826 3.78 19.76 -12.63
N ALA A 827 4.18 18.51 -12.87
CA ALA A 827 3.47 17.33 -12.40
C ALA A 827 3.44 17.19 -10.86
N LYS A 828 4.35 17.84 -10.13
CA LYS A 828 4.50 17.79 -8.66
C LYS A 828 3.70 18.89 -7.95
N PHE A 829 2.47 19.14 -8.39
CA PHE A 829 1.56 20.11 -7.76
C PHE A 829 0.87 19.61 -6.49
N GLU A 830 1.09 18.34 -6.15
CA GLU A 830 0.69 17.67 -4.92
C GLU A 830 1.70 16.54 -4.65
N VAL A 831 2.39 16.56 -3.53
CA VAL A 831 3.46 15.62 -3.19
C VAL A 831 3.28 15.03 -1.80
N CYS A 832 3.72 13.79 -1.61
CA CYS A 832 3.73 13.17 -0.28
C CYS A 832 4.91 13.70 0.56
N ALA A 833 4.64 14.03 1.82
CA ALA A 833 5.64 14.17 2.87
C ALA A 833 5.11 13.63 4.19
N HIS A 834 6.00 13.12 5.04
CA HIS A 834 5.60 12.45 6.28
C HIS A 834 5.21 13.44 7.37
N ARG A 835 6.17 14.05 8.07
CA ARG A 835 5.87 14.91 9.22
C ARG A 835 6.18 16.38 8.99
N PHE A 836 6.94 16.73 7.95
CA PHE A 836 7.23 18.13 7.64
C PHE A 836 7.56 18.41 6.17
N ALA A 837 7.37 19.67 5.80
CA ALA A 837 7.98 20.35 4.66
C ALA A 837 8.73 21.59 5.16
N ASP A 838 9.98 21.77 4.73
CA ASP A 838 10.87 22.87 5.12
C ASP A 838 11.29 23.69 3.90
N LEU A 839 11.18 25.01 4.03
CA LEU A 839 11.75 25.96 3.07
C LEU A 839 12.85 26.73 3.78
N SER A 840 14.09 26.58 3.34
CA SER A 840 15.25 27.19 4.00
C SER A 840 16.29 27.72 3.02
N ARG A 841 17.01 28.74 3.51
CA ARG A 841 18.27 29.26 2.96
C ARG A 841 19.39 28.90 3.95
N PRO A 842 20.67 29.12 3.61
CA PRO A 842 21.77 28.87 4.55
C PRO A 842 21.68 29.67 5.86
N ASP A 843 20.99 30.82 5.87
CA ASP A 843 20.90 31.69 7.05
C ASP A 843 19.63 31.48 7.90
N TYR A 844 18.55 30.98 7.29
CA TYR A 844 17.23 30.97 7.91
C TYR A 844 16.23 30.03 7.21
N GLY A 845 15.30 29.48 7.98
CA GLY A 845 14.30 28.53 7.50
C GLY A 845 12.92 28.68 8.15
N PHE A 846 11.93 28.08 7.52
CA PHE A 846 10.55 28.02 8.01
C PHE A 846 9.95 26.67 7.63
N ALA A 847 9.61 25.89 8.65
CA ALA A 847 9.04 24.56 8.50
C ALA A 847 7.54 24.55 8.80
N LEU A 848 6.82 23.73 8.03
CA LEU A 848 5.44 23.31 8.28
C LEU A 848 5.46 21.85 8.74
N LEU A 849 5.06 21.60 9.99
CA LEU A 849 5.02 20.27 10.60
C LEU A 849 3.57 19.78 10.70
N ASN A 850 3.34 18.47 10.72
CA ASN A 850 2.02 17.87 10.88
C ASN A 850 2.06 16.52 11.61
N ASP A 851 0.90 16.09 12.14
CA ASP A 851 0.75 14.81 12.85
C ASP A 851 0.13 13.67 12.02
N CYS A 852 -0.59 13.95 10.93
CA CYS A 852 -1.27 12.91 10.15
C CYS A 852 -1.67 13.30 8.72
N LYS A 853 -1.07 14.36 8.15
CA LYS A 853 -1.41 14.91 6.84
C LYS A 853 -0.24 14.72 5.88
N TYR A 854 -0.49 14.10 4.73
CA TYR A 854 0.60 13.69 3.83
C TYR A 854 0.66 14.52 2.53
N GLY A 855 -0.46 15.11 2.11
CA GLY A 855 -0.54 15.91 0.89
C GLY A 855 0.00 17.33 1.08
N HIS A 856 1.13 17.63 0.45
CA HIS A 856 1.81 18.93 0.53
C HIS A 856 1.98 19.55 -0.85
N TYR A 857 2.14 20.87 -0.89
CA TYR A 857 2.59 21.59 -2.07
C TYR A 857 3.44 22.79 -1.67
N VAL A 858 4.50 23.06 -2.43
CA VAL A 858 5.34 24.25 -2.24
C VAL A 858 5.60 24.91 -3.58
N LYS A 859 5.19 26.19 -3.71
CA LYS A 859 5.41 27.02 -4.91
C LYS A 859 5.98 28.36 -4.53
N GLY A 860 7.18 28.69 -5.03
CA GLY A 860 7.93 29.86 -4.59
C GLY A 860 8.09 29.85 -3.08
N ASN A 861 7.48 30.82 -2.40
CA ASN A 861 7.47 30.93 -0.94
C ASN A 861 6.12 30.56 -0.29
N THR A 862 5.23 29.86 -1.00
CA THR A 862 3.96 29.38 -0.44
C THR A 862 4.10 27.92 -0.03
N LEU A 863 3.98 27.67 1.27
CA LEU A 863 3.79 26.35 1.87
C LEU A 863 2.29 26.06 1.95
N ASP A 864 1.85 24.89 1.49
CA ASP A 864 0.44 24.51 1.41
C ASP A 864 0.26 23.06 1.86
N LEU A 865 -0.67 22.83 2.80
CA LEU A 865 -1.01 21.52 3.36
C LEU A 865 -2.47 21.17 3.05
N CYS A 866 -2.68 19.99 2.48
CA CYS A 866 -4.02 19.45 2.25
C CYS A 866 -4.56 18.82 3.54
N LEU A 867 -5.63 19.40 4.09
CA LEU A 867 -6.18 18.98 5.39
C LEU A 867 -7.23 17.88 5.24
N LEU A 868 -8.27 18.13 4.43
CA LEU A 868 -9.39 17.20 4.24
C LEU A 868 -9.88 17.23 2.80
N ARG A 869 -10.44 16.10 2.36
CA ARG A 869 -11.16 15.97 1.09
C ARG A 869 -12.50 15.27 1.34
N SER A 870 -13.42 15.33 0.38
CA SER A 870 -14.69 14.58 0.45
C SER A 870 -15.14 14.08 -0.93
N PRO A 871 -14.38 13.18 -1.56
CA PRO A 871 -14.78 12.50 -2.80
C PRO A 871 -15.99 11.58 -2.55
N LYS A 872 -16.67 11.15 -3.61
CA LYS A 872 -17.93 10.36 -3.52
C LYS A 872 -17.98 9.09 -4.36
N ASP A 873 -16.94 8.82 -5.13
CA ASP A 873 -16.96 7.82 -6.20
C ASP A 873 -17.10 6.38 -5.67
N THR A 874 -16.31 6.00 -4.66
CA THR A 874 -16.32 4.65 -4.06
C THR A 874 -16.93 4.61 -2.66
N ASP A 875 -16.69 5.65 -1.86
CA ASP A 875 -17.28 5.85 -0.54
C ASP A 875 -18.07 7.15 -0.52
N LYS A 876 -19.40 7.05 -0.50
CA LYS A 876 -20.30 8.21 -0.43
C LYS A 876 -20.19 8.97 0.90
N GLU A 877 -19.61 8.36 1.93
CA GLU A 877 -19.42 8.93 3.27
C GLU A 877 -17.96 9.32 3.54
N ALA A 878 -17.08 9.29 2.53
CA ALA A 878 -15.65 9.58 2.73
C ALA A 878 -15.43 10.89 3.49
N ASP A 879 -14.73 10.80 4.62
CA ASP A 879 -14.38 11.89 5.55
C ASP A 879 -15.57 12.73 6.06
N LEU A 880 -16.83 12.29 5.88
CA LEU A 880 -18.01 12.97 6.42
C LEU A 880 -18.21 12.67 7.91
N HIS A 881 -17.35 13.23 8.76
CA HIS A 881 -17.43 13.09 10.21
C HIS A 881 -16.61 14.18 10.91
N LYS A 882 -16.52 14.07 12.24
CA LYS A 882 -15.62 14.91 13.04
C LYS A 882 -14.19 14.46 12.88
N HIS A 883 -13.30 15.39 12.61
CA HIS A 883 -11.85 15.19 12.52
C HIS A 883 -11.15 15.99 13.60
N ASP A 884 -10.02 15.48 14.06
CA ASP A 884 -9.06 16.23 14.86
C ASP A 884 -7.64 15.99 14.36
N PHE A 885 -6.83 17.04 14.28
CA PHE A 885 -5.45 16.97 13.81
C PHE A 885 -4.66 18.23 14.17
N THR A 886 -3.34 18.10 14.16
CA THR A 886 -2.41 19.17 14.53
C THR A 886 -1.42 19.42 13.40
N PHE A 887 -1.20 20.70 13.10
CA PHE A 887 -0.04 21.14 12.33
C PHE A 887 0.64 22.29 13.08
N SER A 888 1.90 22.57 12.76
CA SER A 888 2.62 23.68 13.38
C SER A 888 3.55 24.38 12.41
N TYR A 889 3.85 25.63 12.73
CA TYR A 889 4.86 26.42 12.04
C TYR A 889 6.08 26.56 12.94
N TYR A 890 7.27 26.38 12.36
CA TYR A 890 8.52 26.48 13.09
C TYR A 890 9.54 27.31 12.30
N PRO A 891 9.67 28.61 12.59
CA PRO A 891 10.77 29.42 12.09
C PRO A 891 12.06 29.03 12.80
N HIS A 892 13.15 28.92 12.06
CA HIS A 892 14.42 28.44 12.58
C HIS A 892 15.62 29.14 11.94
N LYS A 893 16.74 29.11 12.67
CA LYS A 893 18.00 29.71 12.23
C LYS A 893 18.78 28.68 11.41
N GLY A 894 19.37 29.14 10.31
CA GLY A 894 20.17 28.29 9.42
C GLY A 894 19.33 27.45 8.47
N SER A 895 20.00 26.46 7.89
CA SER A 895 19.38 25.44 7.03
C SER A 895 18.66 24.35 7.84
N LEU A 896 17.90 23.48 7.18
CA LEU A 896 17.24 22.33 7.83
C LEU A 896 18.17 21.53 8.75
N ASN A 897 19.41 21.27 8.31
CA ASN A 897 20.40 20.46 9.03
C ASN A 897 20.98 21.15 10.27
N GLU A 898 20.83 22.47 10.38
CA GLU A 898 21.25 23.27 11.54
C GLU A 898 20.09 23.58 12.48
N SER A 899 18.90 23.03 12.18
CA SER A 899 17.64 23.32 12.87
C SER A 899 17.13 22.13 13.69
N ASP A 900 16.24 22.41 14.64
CA ASP A 900 15.52 21.36 15.39
C ASP A 900 14.25 20.85 14.67
N THR A 901 14.04 21.21 13.40
CA THR A 901 12.81 20.88 12.65
C THR A 901 12.47 19.40 12.71
N LEU A 902 13.45 18.51 12.46
CA LEU A 902 13.26 17.07 12.51
C LEU A 902 12.86 16.61 13.92
N HIS A 903 13.55 17.12 14.95
CA HIS A 903 13.25 16.79 16.34
C HIS A 903 11.85 17.27 16.76
N LYS A 904 11.47 18.50 16.40
CA LYS A 904 10.13 19.05 16.63
C LYS A 904 9.05 18.23 15.91
N ALA A 905 9.27 17.84 14.66
CA ALA A 905 8.37 16.99 13.90
C ALA A 905 8.18 15.61 14.56
N HIS A 906 9.26 15.01 15.08
CA HIS A 906 9.19 13.77 15.86
C HIS A 906 8.42 13.94 17.17
N ASN A 907 8.63 15.03 17.89
CA ASN A 907 7.96 15.28 19.16
C ASN A 907 6.46 15.50 18.98
N LEU A 908 6.05 16.22 17.93
CA LEU A 908 4.65 16.37 17.54
C LEU A 908 3.99 14.99 17.26
N ASN A 909 4.77 14.06 16.72
CA ASN A 909 4.37 12.70 16.37
C ASN A 909 4.78 11.65 17.44
N SER A 910 5.00 12.06 18.69
CA SER A 910 5.34 11.14 19.76
C SER A 910 4.77 11.67 21.07
N LYS A 911 3.48 11.36 21.29
CA LYS A 911 2.76 11.85 22.47
C LYS A 911 3.33 11.22 23.74
N ILE A 912 3.64 12.06 24.73
CA ILE A 912 4.06 11.60 26.05
C ILE A 912 2.84 11.05 26.79
N ARG A 913 2.97 9.82 27.29
CA ARG A 913 1.96 9.15 28.11
C ARG A 913 2.41 9.18 29.57
N THR A 914 1.44 9.36 30.46
CA THR A 914 1.68 9.50 31.90
C THR A 914 0.98 8.39 32.66
N PHE A 915 1.65 7.81 33.65
CA PHE A 915 1.15 6.73 34.50
C PHE A 915 1.34 7.10 35.98
N ARG A 916 0.39 6.72 36.85
CA ARG A 916 0.58 6.83 38.30
C ARG A 916 1.20 5.54 38.84
N VAL A 917 2.31 5.66 39.55
CA VAL A 917 3.14 4.53 40.00
C VAL A 917 3.37 4.54 41.52
N LYS A 918 3.69 3.40 42.10
CA LYS A 918 3.81 3.26 43.58
C LYS A 918 5.05 3.91 44.20
N LYS A 919 6.12 4.08 43.43
CA LYS A 919 7.41 4.58 43.95
C LYS A 919 8.17 5.37 42.89
N ARG A 920 8.98 6.33 43.35
CA ARG A 920 9.99 6.94 42.48
C ARG A 920 11.04 5.90 42.10
N SER A 921 11.57 6.06 40.90
CA SER A 921 12.64 5.23 40.37
C SER A 921 13.42 6.01 39.32
N SER A 922 14.71 5.76 39.26
CA SER A 922 15.60 6.29 38.22
C SER A 922 16.53 5.19 37.77
N GLU A 923 16.61 4.99 36.45
CA GLU A 923 17.59 4.11 35.81
C GLU A 923 18.37 4.91 34.77
N ASN A 924 19.54 4.40 34.39
CA ASN A 924 20.27 4.94 33.25
C ASN A 924 19.49 4.69 31.95
N SER A 925 19.65 5.58 30.97
CA SER A 925 19.07 5.42 29.64
C SER A 925 19.55 4.11 29.00
N LEU A 926 18.65 3.41 28.29
CA LEU A 926 19.04 2.22 27.54
C LEU A 926 20.09 2.55 26.47
N PHE A 927 19.88 3.68 25.80
CA PHE A 927 20.73 4.18 24.74
C PHE A 927 20.88 5.70 24.84
N LYS A 928 22.11 6.19 24.75
CA LYS A 928 22.41 7.63 24.65
C LYS A 928 23.31 7.87 23.46
N ILE A 929 22.83 8.65 22.49
CA ILE A 929 23.59 9.01 21.28
C ILE A 929 24.36 10.30 21.58
N GLU A 930 25.64 10.34 21.20
CA GLU A 930 26.48 11.55 21.35
C GLU A 930 26.29 12.57 20.23
N ASP A 931 25.79 12.13 19.06
CA ASP A 931 25.60 12.95 17.87
C ASP A 931 24.10 13.07 17.51
N ASP A 932 23.67 14.30 17.22
CA ASP A 932 22.30 14.65 16.89
C ASP A 932 21.87 14.25 15.47
N SER A 933 22.81 13.90 14.60
CA SER A 933 22.56 13.52 13.20
C SER A 933 22.00 12.11 13.02
N VAL A 934 21.89 11.32 14.09
CA VAL A 934 21.33 9.96 14.04
C VAL A 934 20.10 9.81 14.92
N LYS A 935 19.15 9.03 14.42
CA LYS A 935 17.96 8.63 15.16
C LYS A 935 17.84 7.12 15.25
N ILE A 936 17.57 6.62 16.45
CA ILE A 936 17.02 5.27 16.67
C ILE A 936 15.54 5.28 16.24
N GLU A 937 15.25 4.51 15.19
CA GLU A 937 13.91 4.31 14.68
C GLU A 937 13.11 3.32 15.53
N THR A 938 13.73 2.19 15.90
CA THR A 938 13.09 1.16 16.71
C THR A 938 14.08 0.49 17.66
N VAL A 939 13.54 0.08 18.81
CA VAL A 939 14.16 -0.82 19.78
C VAL A 939 13.16 -1.94 20.01
N LYS A 940 13.51 -3.17 19.61
CA LYS A 940 12.60 -4.32 19.70
C LYS A 940 13.34 -5.59 20.10
N TRP A 941 12.59 -6.62 20.49
CA TRP A 941 13.14 -7.97 20.57
C TRP A 941 13.42 -8.53 19.16
N SER A 942 14.49 -9.33 19.02
CA SER A 942 14.77 -10.09 17.80
C SER A 942 13.69 -11.13 17.51
N GLU A 943 13.56 -11.53 16.25
CA GLU A 943 12.60 -12.54 15.82
C GLU A 943 12.83 -13.90 16.49
N ASP A 944 14.09 -14.23 16.84
CA ASP A 944 14.47 -15.42 17.61
C ASP A 944 14.20 -15.32 19.13
N LYS A 945 13.71 -14.17 19.60
CA LYS A 945 13.38 -13.84 21.01
C LYS A 945 14.58 -13.84 21.98
N LYS A 946 15.82 -13.88 21.50
CA LYS A 946 17.02 -14.03 22.36
C LYS A 946 17.82 -12.74 22.57
N SER A 947 17.60 -11.74 21.73
CA SER A 947 18.41 -10.52 21.67
C SER A 947 17.52 -9.30 21.48
N VAL A 948 18.12 -8.12 21.57
CA VAL A 948 17.48 -6.84 21.25
C VAL A 948 18.03 -6.34 19.91
N ILE A 949 17.14 -5.82 19.08
CA ILE A 949 17.47 -5.14 17.84
C ILE A 949 17.33 -3.64 18.08
N ILE A 950 18.38 -2.89 17.76
CA ILE A 950 18.31 -1.45 17.59
C ILE A 950 18.48 -1.13 16.10
N ARG A 951 17.59 -0.29 15.58
CA ARG A 951 17.71 0.21 14.21
C ARG A 951 17.78 1.71 14.24
N LEU A 952 18.74 2.26 13.52
CA LEU A 952 19.01 3.68 13.46
C LEU A 952 19.29 4.13 12.04
N TYR A 953 19.14 5.43 11.80
CA TYR A 953 19.47 6.03 10.51
C TYR A 953 20.05 7.43 10.68
N GLU A 954 20.90 7.80 9.73
CA GLU A 954 21.43 9.16 9.59
C GLU A 954 20.36 10.08 9.01
N THR A 955 20.24 11.31 9.54
CA THR A 955 19.06 12.17 9.32
C THR A 955 19.36 13.45 8.53
N CYS A 956 20.64 13.82 8.38
CA CYS A 956 21.08 15.09 7.79
C CYS A 956 21.63 14.95 6.37
N GLY A 957 21.83 13.73 5.87
CA GLY A 957 22.46 13.48 4.58
C GLY A 957 23.98 13.68 4.60
N ALA A 958 24.65 13.36 5.73
CA ALA A 958 26.09 13.56 5.90
C ALA A 958 26.85 12.28 6.32
N CYS A 959 28.13 12.17 5.94
CA CYS A 959 29.01 11.15 6.51
C CYS A 959 29.40 11.52 7.94
N LYS A 960 29.19 10.59 8.90
CA LYS A 960 29.42 10.84 10.33
C LYS A 960 29.95 9.59 11.03
N THR A 961 30.85 9.80 11.99
CA THR A 961 31.20 8.78 12.99
C THR A 961 30.31 8.98 14.20
N VAL A 962 29.52 7.97 14.52
CA VAL A 962 28.44 8.03 15.51
C VAL A 962 28.85 7.18 16.70
N SER A 963 28.51 7.67 17.90
CA SER A 963 28.77 6.98 19.15
C SER A 963 27.49 6.84 19.96
N VAL A 964 27.19 5.61 20.37
CA VAL A 964 26.01 5.25 21.16
C VAL A 964 26.48 4.56 22.43
N HIS A 965 26.17 5.14 23.59
CA HIS A 965 26.31 4.47 24.87
C HIS A 965 25.16 3.49 25.04
N ILE A 966 25.48 2.26 25.45
CA ILE A 966 24.55 1.13 25.56
C ILE A 966 24.53 0.67 27.02
N ASP A 967 23.34 0.49 27.60
CA ASP A 967 23.23 0.03 28.99
C ASP A 967 24.00 -1.28 29.25
N LYS A 968 24.61 -1.41 30.43
CA LYS A 968 25.46 -2.54 30.84
C LYS A 968 24.78 -3.91 30.82
N ARG A 969 23.45 -3.95 30.68
CA ARG A 969 22.71 -5.21 30.47
C ARG A 969 23.05 -5.87 29.14
N PHE A 970 23.59 -5.14 28.16
CA PHE A 970 23.97 -5.70 26.86
C PHE A 970 25.46 -6.00 26.84
N LYS A 971 25.81 -7.27 26.61
CA LYS A 971 27.18 -7.80 26.72
C LYS A 971 27.95 -7.80 25.40
N SER A 972 27.25 -7.92 24.28
CA SER A 972 27.85 -8.01 22.94
C SER A 972 26.95 -7.31 21.92
N VAL A 973 27.56 -6.93 20.79
CA VAL A 973 26.92 -6.25 19.67
C VAL A 973 27.35 -6.92 18.37
N GLY A 974 26.42 -7.12 17.44
CA GLY A 974 26.68 -7.52 16.05
C GLY A 974 25.88 -6.68 15.06
N GLU A 975 26.47 -6.33 13.92
CA GLU A 975 25.76 -5.64 12.84
C GLU A 975 24.94 -6.65 12.02
N VAL A 976 23.66 -6.33 11.81
CA VAL A 976 22.72 -7.17 11.07
C VAL A 976 21.99 -6.37 10.01
N ASN A 977 21.43 -7.05 9.02
CA ASN A 977 20.55 -6.43 8.02
C ASN A 977 19.11 -6.27 8.55
N ILE A 978 18.18 -5.79 7.72
CA ILE A 978 16.77 -5.57 8.12
C ILE A 978 16.08 -6.86 8.58
N LEU A 979 16.50 -8.00 8.03
CA LEU A 979 16.01 -9.34 8.35
C LEU A 979 16.71 -9.96 9.58
N GLU A 980 17.54 -9.19 10.28
CA GLU A 980 18.32 -9.61 11.44
C GLU A 980 19.40 -10.67 11.14
N ARG A 981 19.85 -10.74 9.89
CA ARG A 981 20.93 -11.64 9.45
C ARG A 981 22.27 -10.92 9.59
N GLU A 982 23.29 -11.66 10.05
CA GLU A 982 24.63 -11.11 10.25
C GLU A 982 25.25 -10.54 8.98
N ILE A 983 25.87 -9.37 9.11
CA ILE A 983 26.69 -8.77 8.05
C ILE A 983 28.14 -9.23 8.26
N LYS A 984 28.78 -9.75 7.20
CA LYS A 984 30.13 -10.33 7.28
C LYS A 984 31.23 -9.28 7.50
N ASN A 985 31.12 -8.13 6.85
CA ASN A 985 32.10 -7.05 6.92
C ASN A 985 31.56 -5.94 7.83
N GLN A 986 31.71 -6.16 9.14
CA GLN A 986 31.23 -5.21 10.15
C GLN A 986 32.24 -4.08 10.32
N ASN A 987 31.77 -2.84 10.29
CA ASN A 987 32.63 -1.67 10.54
C ASN A 987 32.10 -0.89 11.74
N PHE A 988 32.30 -1.47 12.93
CA PHE A 988 32.02 -0.82 14.20
C PHE A 988 32.99 -1.30 15.29
N VAL A 989 33.08 -0.53 16.36
CA VAL A 989 33.82 -0.87 17.59
C VAL A 989 32.83 -0.84 18.74
N PHE A 990 32.83 -1.91 19.55
CA PHE A 990 32.10 -1.94 20.82
C PHE A 990 33.09 -2.20 21.97
N ALA A 991 33.33 -1.17 22.78
CA ALA A 991 34.23 -1.22 23.93
C ALA A 991 33.67 -0.34 25.05
N GLU A 992 33.83 -0.76 26.31
CA GLU A 992 33.41 0.01 27.49
C GLU A 992 31.94 0.51 27.40
N GLN A 993 31.03 -0.34 26.90
CA GLN A 993 29.61 -0.02 26.67
C GLN A 993 29.35 1.10 25.65
N LYS A 994 30.33 1.44 24.83
CA LYS A 994 30.23 2.43 23.76
C LYS A 994 30.32 1.74 22.41
N LEU A 995 29.27 1.87 21.60
CA LEU A 995 29.21 1.44 20.21
C LEU A 995 29.55 2.62 19.29
N THR A 996 30.64 2.50 18.54
CA THR A 996 31.09 3.51 17.56
C THR A 996 31.10 2.93 16.15
N PHE A 997 30.49 3.62 15.20
CA PHE A 997 30.41 3.20 13.79
C PHE A 997 30.32 4.41 12.86
N ASP A 998 30.62 4.19 11.58
CA ASP A 998 30.42 5.20 10.55
C ASP A 998 29.07 5.03 9.87
N CYS A 999 28.44 6.16 9.55
CA CYS A 999 27.24 6.27 8.73
C CYS A 999 27.54 7.09 7.48
N SER A 1000 27.07 6.57 6.34
CA SER A 1000 26.93 7.36 5.11
C SER A 1000 25.64 8.20 5.14
N PRO A 1001 25.50 9.19 4.23
CA PRO A 1001 24.27 10.00 4.12
C PRO A 1001 23.00 9.14 4.08
N PHE A 1002 22.06 9.40 4.98
CA PHE A 1002 20.79 8.67 5.11
C PHE A 1002 20.92 7.15 5.29
N GLU A 1003 22.08 6.65 5.75
CA GLU A 1003 22.29 5.21 5.89
C GLU A 1003 21.47 4.62 7.05
N ILE A 1004 20.80 3.49 6.79
CA ILE A 1004 20.13 2.68 7.81
C ILE A 1004 21.12 1.65 8.36
N LYS A 1005 21.35 1.65 9.68
CA LYS A 1005 22.13 0.63 10.39
C LYS A 1005 21.25 -0.15 11.36
N THR A 1006 21.49 -1.45 11.47
CA THR A 1006 20.78 -2.30 12.44
C THR A 1006 21.80 -3.11 13.23
N PHE A 1007 21.66 -3.12 14.55
CA PHE A 1007 22.53 -3.86 15.45
C PHE A 1007 21.71 -4.81 16.32
N LYS A 1008 22.25 -6.02 16.52
CA LYS A 1008 21.75 -7.04 17.44
C LYS A 1008 22.58 -7.00 18.72
N LEU A 1009 21.91 -6.92 19.86
CA LEU A 1009 22.49 -6.77 21.19
C LEU A 1009 22.13 -8.00 22.04
N GLU A 1010 23.12 -8.66 22.63
CA GLU A 1010 22.89 -9.82 23.51
C GLU A 1010 22.87 -9.40 24.98
N LEU A 1011 21.96 -9.99 25.77
CA LEU A 1011 21.76 -9.71 27.20
C LEU A 1011 22.73 -10.41 28.14
#